data_AF-A0A0L6JVU9-F1
#
_entry.id   AF-A0A0L6JVU9-F1
#
_cell.length_a   1.000
_cell.length_b   1.000
_cell.length_c   1.000
_cell.angle_alpha   90.00
_cell.angle_beta   90.00
_cell.angle_gamma   90.00
#
_symmetry.space_group_name_H-M   'P 1'
#
loop_
_entity.id
_entity.type
_entity.pdbx_description
1 polymer ?
#
loop_
_entity_poly.entity_id
_entity_poly.type
_entity_poly.pdbx_seq_one_letter_code
_entity_poly.pdbx_strand_id
1 'polypeptide(L)'
;MKKRSCTSIVLTICFLLLFNSLGFGTKAYGAGNVSPIIVDHLSTKLSDIPMEWINAAKSSLHIAYGHTSHGSQLITGMHVIQDRIRSDYSYNSNGSGGALELRDTPFSGAYDLGNPDMKQWEKATRSYLETNPVINVVMWSWCGQVSWASESDIDSYLSLMSGLERDFPNVRFVYMTGHTDGTGLTGKLHINNQRIRDYCIKNNKVLYDFEDIESYNPDGTYFGDKNTTDECNYHLNGVSRNWAQEWQNTHVEGKDWFDCSPAHTQAVNGNLKGYAAWHLWARLAGWAGNKGITATPASTVTPTNTATVRPTYTPTNTVTPTPKATVTPTNTATIRPTYTPTNIPTSTPTCTPTLTPAVTPTPSSAVKRVRIEGPDYVKDSFIRMQEPNTNFGEHPYVDNFDRFVIEFGLPESLSGKRILKASIAFYVWNQGNYKPNQNMYLYELTKSFDEAAVTWNQAAQGVSWTTPGGDFDRNLPIAVIPHLEGETNWNHVYYPAVDITETVKKWAVSPNKKMGLILVNEGLTDIGLKASEYNMGMTPYISVEYTDELPQYTVEGYISSDVESVTNPGKLKSGFKVELKGTNKFGITDSDGYFSINDIPAGLSEYSLKIIKPSYITRELRSIAFKGSKAQVGTADKPIVLLAGDIGENSLGDNTINMLDVISAAKAFNLAKGDMGFSDNCDLNKDDVINIKDIMIIAKNFGRSSTDYTAY
;
A
#
# COMPACT_ATOMS: atom_id res chain seq x y z
N MET A 1 2.30 53.20 -64.52
CA MET A 1 2.01 52.43 -63.29
C MET A 1 3.15 51.46 -63.02
N LYS A 2 3.94 51.71 -61.98
CA LYS A 2 5.03 50.85 -61.45
C LYS A 2 4.90 50.90 -59.92
N LYS A 3 4.83 49.75 -59.23
CA LYS A 3 4.90 49.67 -57.76
C LYS A 3 6.20 48.98 -57.33
N ARG A 4 6.82 49.56 -56.31
CA ARG A 4 8.19 49.38 -55.83
C ARG A 4 8.30 48.33 -54.71
N SER A 5 9.51 47.80 -54.61
CA SER A 5 10.16 47.04 -53.52
C SER A 5 10.01 47.64 -52.11
N CYS A 6 9.97 46.77 -51.08
CA CYS A 6 10.55 47.02 -49.75
C CYS A 6 10.82 45.69 -49.02
N THR A 7 12.11 45.36 -48.89
CA THR A 7 12.72 44.32 -48.05
C THR A 7 13.16 44.95 -46.72
N SER A 8 13.20 44.17 -45.64
CA SER A 8 13.72 44.49 -44.30
C SER A 8 12.83 45.37 -43.41
N ILE A 9 12.27 44.78 -42.34
CA ILE A 9 11.93 45.32 -41.00
C ILE A 9 11.05 44.26 -40.31
N VAL A 10 11.65 43.28 -39.61
CA VAL A 10 11.12 42.60 -38.37
C VAL A 10 12.31 41.91 -37.68
N LEU A 11 13.39 42.65 -37.43
CA LEU A 11 14.56 42.17 -36.68
C LEU A 11 15.02 43.24 -35.69
N THR A 12 14.10 43.80 -34.90
CA THR A 12 14.41 44.71 -33.79
C THR A 12 13.22 44.76 -32.85
N ILE A 13 13.26 43.98 -31.77
CA ILE A 13 12.64 44.19 -30.44
C ILE A 13 13.04 42.95 -29.60
N CYS A 14 13.51 43.17 -28.37
CA CYS A 14 14.05 42.21 -27.40
C CYS A 14 15.58 41.95 -27.38
N PHE A 15 16.38 42.90 -27.85
CA PHE A 15 17.81 43.00 -27.50
C PHE A 15 18.06 44.28 -26.70
N LEU A 16 17.49 44.37 -25.50
CA LEU A 16 17.79 45.41 -24.50
C LEU A 16 17.16 45.01 -23.15
N LEU A 17 17.89 44.18 -22.41
CA LEU A 17 17.94 44.11 -20.94
C LEU A 17 19.08 43.13 -20.59
N LEU A 18 20.31 43.59 -20.79
CA LEU A 18 21.52 42.99 -20.21
C LEU A 18 21.97 43.89 -19.06
N PHE A 19 22.54 43.25 -18.03
CA PHE A 19 23.18 43.77 -16.82
C PHE A 19 22.32 43.92 -15.55
N ASN A 20 22.16 42.79 -14.85
CA ASN A 20 22.68 42.68 -13.48
C ASN A 20 22.93 41.22 -13.08
N SER A 21 24.02 41.01 -12.32
CA SER A 21 24.54 39.78 -11.70
C SER A 21 25.27 38.77 -12.62
N LEU A 22 26.59 38.96 -12.69
CA LEU A 22 27.54 37.87 -12.80
C LEU A 22 27.45 37.04 -11.50
N GLY A 23 27.18 35.74 -11.63
CA GLY A 23 27.24 34.79 -10.53
C GLY A 23 27.37 33.37 -11.10
N PHE A 24 28.49 32.72 -10.81
CA PHE A 24 28.76 31.33 -11.16
C PHE A 24 27.61 30.42 -10.69
N GLY A 25 27.01 29.64 -11.60
CA GLY A 25 25.95 28.68 -11.28
C GLY A 25 26.39 27.26 -11.65
N THR A 26 26.75 26.49 -10.64
CA THR A 26 27.07 25.06 -10.69
C THR A 26 25.91 24.21 -11.20
N LYS A 27 26.22 23.13 -11.91
CA LYS A 27 25.29 22.06 -12.33
C LYS A 27 24.43 21.59 -11.15
N ALA A 28 23.10 21.72 -11.26
CA ALA A 28 22.15 21.03 -10.40
C ALA A 28 21.71 19.72 -11.10
N TYR A 29 21.97 18.59 -10.45
CA TYR A 29 21.37 17.30 -10.80
C TYR A 29 19.88 17.33 -10.39
N GLY A 30 18.97 17.07 -11.33
CA GLY A 30 17.53 16.98 -11.07
C GLY A 30 17.16 15.71 -10.32
N ALA A 31 16.44 15.87 -9.20
CA ALA A 31 15.96 14.81 -8.31
C ALA A 31 14.84 13.98 -8.95
N GLY A 32 14.93 12.64 -8.83
CA GLY A 32 13.86 11.71 -9.16
C GLY A 32 12.66 11.82 -8.20
N ASN A 33 11.49 11.33 -8.61
CA ASN A 33 10.26 11.35 -7.82
C ASN A 33 10.42 10.62 -6.47
N VAL A 34 10.52 11.38 -5.38
CA VAL A 34 10.57 10.88 -4.00
C VAL A 34 9.17 11.01 -3.39
N SER A 35 8.57 9.92 -2.92
CA SER A 35 7.36 9.97 -2.06
C SER A 35 7.70 10.61 -0.71
N PRO A 36 6.75 11.25 0.00
CA PRO A 36 7.05 11.84 1.31
C PRO A 36 7.58 10.76 2.26
N ILE A 37 8.55 11.14 3.10
CA ILE A 37 9.03 10.29 4.19
C ILE A 37 8.28 10.76 5.43
N ILE A 38 7.30 9.99 5.89
CA ILE A 38 6.56 10.27 7.12
C ILE A 38 7.02 9.27 8.18
N VAL A 39 7.44 9.80 9.33
CA VAL A 39 7.88 9.03 10.50
C VAL A 39 6.95 9.34 11.65
N ASP A 40 6.11 8.38 11.99
CA ASP A 40 4.91 8.49 12.84
C ASP A 40 4.86 7.32 13.85
N HIS A 41 3.72 7.09 14.52
CA HIS A 41 3.54 5.98 15.47
C HIS A 41 3.81 4.59 14.85
N LEU A 42 3.69 4.44 13.53
CA LEU A 42 4.01 3.20 12.82
C LEU A 42 5.51 2.97 12.69
N SER A 43 6.34 3.98 12.95
CA SER A 43 7.80 3.97 12.80
C SER A 43 8.54 3.75 14.12
N THR A 44 7.85 3.25 15.16
CA THR A 44 8.36 3.17 16.54
C THR A 44 8.93 1.80 16.92
N LYS A 45 9.29 0.94 15.94
CA LYS A 45 9.85 -0.41 16.20
C LYS A 45 11.27 -0.54 15.67
N LEU A 46 12.24 -0.69 16.58
CA LEU A 46 13.65 -0.87 16.20
C LEU A 46 13.91 -2.13 15.36
N SER A 47 13.13 -3.19 15.61
CA SER A 47 13.22 -4.45 14.86
C SER A 47 12.88 -4.31 13.38
N ASP A 48 12.16 -3.26 13.01
CA ASP A 48 11.74 -3.04 11.62
C ASP A 48 12.92 -2.56 10.77
N ILE A 49 13.95 -1.99 11.40
CA ILE A 49 15.09 -1.38 10.71
C ILE A 49 16.18 -2.43 10.46
N PRO A 50 16.45 -2.80 9.20
CA PRO A 50 17.56 -3.70 8.89
C PRO A 50 18.91 -3.05 9.23
N MET A 51 19.83 -3.82 9.78
CA MET A 51 21.12 -3.31 10.29
C MET A 51 21.96 -2.59 9.24
N GLU A 52 21.86 -3.01 7.98
CA GLU A 52 22.53 -2.36 6.85
C GLU A 52 22.16 -0.88 6.73
N TRP A 53 20.92 -0.50 7.07
CA TRP A 53 20.46 0.89 7.01
C TRP A 53 20.84 1.71 8.25
N ILE A 54 21.04 1.05 9.39
CA ILE A 54 21.70 1.67 10.55
C ILE A 54 23.15 2.02 10.20
N ASN A 55 23.87 1.07 9.62
CA ASN A 55 25.25 1.29 9.16
C ASN A 55 25.33 2.33 8.04
N ALA A 56 24.40 2.30 7.08
CA ALA A 56 24.31 3.31 6.04
C ALA A 56 24.09 4.71 6.63
N ALA A 57 23.16 4.85 7.58
CA ALA A 57 22.91 6.11 8.27
C ALA A 57 24.17 6.63 8.97
N LYS A 58 24.85 5.77 9.75
CA LYS A 58 26.10 6.12 10.43
C LYS A 58 27.22 6.57 9.48
N SER A 59 27.30 5.95 8.30
CA SER A 59 28.36 6.23 7.32
C SER A 59 28.10 7.45 6.43
N SER A 60 26.84 7.88 6.30
CA SER A 60 26.44 8.85 5.27
C SER A 60 25.78 10.10 5.82
N LEU A 61 25.22 10.08 7.03
CA LEU A 61 24.48 11.22 7.58
C LEU A 61 25.33 12.00 8.58
N HIS A 62 25.32 13.31 8.41
CA HIS A 62 25.86 14.29 9.34
C HIS A 62 24.73 15.26 9.69
N ILE A 63 24.20 15.10 10.90
CA ILE A 63 22.94 15.70 11.32
C ILE A 63 23.20 16.90 12.23
N ALA A 64 22.49 18.00 12.00
CA ALA A 64 22.36 19.10 12.95
C ALA A 64 20.90 19.19 13.42
N TYR A 65 20.68 19.03 14.73
CA TYR A 65 19.34 19.03 15.31
C TYR A 65 19.20 20.16 16.34
N GLY A 66 18.27 21.09 16.13
CA GLY A 66 18.04 22.23 17.01
C GLY A 66 16.75 22.10 17.81
N HIS A 67 16.81 22.20 19.12
CA HIS A 67 15.63 22.08 19.97
C HIS A 67 15.82 22.66 21.38
N THR A 68 14.70 22.78 22.09
CA THR A 68 14.60 22.95 23.54
C THR A 68 13.59 21.94 24.10
N SER A 69 13.47 21.85 25.43
CA SER A 69 12.41 21.11 26.16
C SER A 69 11.90 19.84 25.45
N HIS A 70 10.73 19.88 24.80
CA HIS A 70 10.08 18.74 24.14
C HIS A 70 10.94 18.07 23.07
N GLY A 71 11.74 18.81 22.31
CA GLY A 71 12.59 18.20 21.28
C GLY A 71 13.71 17.32 21.85
N SER A 72 14.07 17.49 23.13
CA SER A 72 15.07 16.63 23.80
C SER A 72 14.58 15.20 24.07
N GLN A 73 13.27 14.96 23.95
CA GLN A 73 12.68 13.66 24.24
C GLN A 73 13.21 12.57 23.31
N LEU A 74 13.38 12.85 22.01
CA LEU A 74 13.93 11.86 21.07
C LEU A 74 15.42 11.60 21.32
N ILE A 75 16.18 12.61 21.75
CA ILE A 75 17.58 12.46 22.18
C ILE A 75 17.66 11.59 23.43
N THR A 76 16.78 11.81 24.40
CA THR A 76 16.67 10.96 25.61
C THR A 76 16.37 9.51 25.23
N GLY A 77 15.43 9.29 24.31
CA GLY A 77 15.12 7.97 23.76
C GLY A 77 16.32 7.34 23.05
N MET A 78 17.05 8.10 22.23
CA MET A 78 18.25 7.60 21.54
C MET A 78 19.36 7.18 22.50
N HIS A 79 19.57 7.90 23.62
CA HIS A 79 20.50 7.49 24.67
C HIS A 79 20.12 6.15 25.29
N VAL A 80 18.82 5.95 25.59
CA VAL A 80 18.34 4.66 26.13
C VAL A 80 18.69 3.51 25.19
N ILE A 81 18.53 3.71 23.88
CA ILE A 81 18.83 2.67 22.89
C ILE A 81 20.31 2.30 22.95
N GLN A 82 21.22 3.29 22.85
CA GLN A 82 22.65 3.00 22.79
C GLN A 82 23.20 2.40 24.09
N ASP A 83 22.67 2.83 25.24
CA ASP A 83 23.22 2.46 26.56
C ASP A 83 22.60 1.18 27.13
N ARG A 84 21.30 0.94 26.87
CA ARG A 84 20.53 -0.13 27.53
C ARG A 84 19.96 -1.18 26.58
N ILE A 85 19.73 -0.85 25.30
CA ILE A 85 19.06 -1.75 24.36
C ILE A 85 20.09 -2.40 23.43
N ARG A 86 20.70 -1.62 22.54
CA ARG A 86 21.72 -2.11 21.60
C ARG A 86 22.78 -1.05 21.29
N SER A 87 24.05 -1.36 21.58
CA SER A 87 25.20 -0.46 21.38
C SER A 87 25.55 -0.20 19.90
N ASP A 88 25.03 -1.01 18.98
CA ASP A 88 25.13 -0.79 17.53
C ASP A 88 24.24 0.38 17.05
N TYR A 89 23.37 0.93 17.90
CA TYR A 89 22.63 2.18 17.67
C TYR A 89 23.34 3.36 18.35
N SER A 90 24.66 3.40 18.24
CA SER A 90 25.49 4.49 18.78
C SER A 90 25.43 5.75 17.92
N TYR A 91 25.42 6.90 18.59
CA TYR A 91 25.57 8.22 17.99
C TYR A 91 26.42 9.12 18.88
N ASN A 92 27.08 10.12 18.30
CA ASN A 92 27.77 11.16 19.04
C ASN A 92 27.97 12.40 18.16
N SER A 93 28.51 13.47 18.72
CA SER A 93 28.62 14.77 18.04
C SER A 93 29.66 14.83 16.91
N ASN A 94 30.45 13.77 16.69
CA ASN A 94 31.56 13.79 15.72
C ASN A 94 31.75 12.48 14.93
N GLY A 95 30.81 11.54 15.00
CA GLY A 95 30.87 10.24 14.33
C GLY A 95 31.99 9.31 14.83
N SER A 96 32.66 9.63 15.94
CA SER A 96 33.78 8.83 16.43
C SER A 96 33.37 7.39 16.76
N GLY A 97 34.27 6.43 16.51
CA GLY A 97 34.00 5.02 16.72
C GLY A 97 32.99 4.40 15.74
N GLY A 98 32.69 5.07 14.61
CA GLY A 98 31.70 4.62 13.63
C GLY A 98 30.25 4.83 14.09
N ALA A 99 30.04 5.78 15.01
CA ALA A 99 28.73 6.21 15.46
C ALA A 99 28.08 7.17 14.45
N LEU A 100 26.75 7.33 14.53
CA LEU A 100 26.04 8.35 13.75
C LEU A 100 26.47 9.74 14.22
N GLU A 101 26.86 10.62 13.30
CA GLU A 101 27.17 12.01 13.64
C GLU A 101 25.86 12.80 13.80
N LEU A 102 25.49 13.10 15.04
CA LEU A 102 24.37 13.97 15.38
C LEU A 102 24.88 15.07 16.30
N ARG A 103 24.92 16.29 15.77
CA ARG A 103 25.27 17.50 16.50
C ARG A 103 24.01 18.06 17.12
N ASP A 104 23.94 17.95 18.43
CA ASP A 104 22.78 18.30 19.23
C ASP A 104 22.85 19.77 19.68
N THR A 105 21.88 20.57 19.25
CA THR A 105 21.76 22.03 19.46
C THR A 105 22.99 22.87 19.05
N PRO A 106 23.58 22.68 17.84
CA PRO A 106 24.85 23.34 17.50
C PRO A 106 24.70 24.78 16.99
N PHE A 107 23.47 25.28 16.89
CA PHE A 107 23.14 26.56 16.28
C PHE A 107 23.37 27.72 17.25
N SER A 108 23.76 28.87 16.71
CA SER A 108 23.90 30.11 17.47
C SER A 108 22.79 31.10 17.09
N GLY A 109 22.22 31.79 18.09
CA GLY A 109 21.20 32.82 17.90
C GLY A 109 19.75 32.34 17.82
N ALA A 110 19.50 31.03 17.78
CA ALA A 110 18.18 30.43 17.88
C ALA A 110 18.29 29.08 18.64
N TYR A 111 17.22 28.71 19.34
CA TYR A 111 17.22 27.52 20.21
C TYR A 111 16.21 26.46 19.79
N ASP A 112 15.07 26.87 19.25
CA ASP A 112 14.03 26.00 18.70
C ASP A 112 13.26 26.74 17.58
N LEU A 113 12.28 26.10 16.97
CA LEU A 113 11.48 26.69 15.88
C LEU A 113 10.69 27.94 16.28
N GLY A 114 10.51 28.19 17.58
CA GLY A 114 9.77 29.34 18.11
C GLY A 114 10.62 30.41 18.79
N ASN A 115 11.83 30.08 19.24
CA ASN A 115 12.69 30.98 20.03
C ASN A 115 13.92 31.45 19.21
N PRO A 116 14.17 32.77 19.12
CA PRO A 116 13.49 33.87 19.83
C PRO A 116 12.18 34.38 19.23
N ASP A 117 11.93 34.19 17.94
CA ASP A 117 10.89 34.95 17.22
C ASP A 117 10.18 34.16 16.10
N MET A 118 10.21 32.83 16.17
CA MET A 118 9.70 31.90 15.16
C MET A 118 10.37 31.94 13.77
N LYS A 119 11.39 32.79 13.56
CA LYS A 119 12.02 32.98 12.23
C LYS A 119 13.54 32.91 12.28
N GLN A 120 14.16 33.30 13.39
CA GLN A 120 15.60 33.40 13.58
C GLN A 120 16.33 32.06 13.43
N TRP A 121 15.65 30.92 13.62
CA TRP A 121 16.20 29.57 13.37
C TRP A 121 16.59 29.37 11.90
N GLU A 122 15.91 30.02 10.95
CA GLU A 122 16.24 29.92 9.52
C GLU A 122 17.61 30.56 9.24
N LYS A 123 17.83 31.78 9.76
CA LYS A 123 19.11 32.47 9.64
C LYS A 123 20.22 31.72 10.38
N ALA A 124 19.93 31.19 11.57
CA ALA A 124 20.88 30.38 12.32
C ALA A 124 21.29 29.12 11.54
N THR A 125 20.35 28.49 10.83
CA THR A 125 20.61 27.35 9.94
C THR A 125 21.55 27.71 8.81
N ARG A 126 21.31 28.83 8.12
CA ARG A 126 22.19 29.31 7.03
C ARG A 126 23.61 29.54 7.52
N SER A 127 23.77 30.31 8.59
CA SER A 127 25.09 30.60 9.16
C SER A 127 25.83 29.34 9.63
N TYR A 128 25.08 28.34 10.12
CA TYR A 128 25.68 27.07 10.53
C TYR A 128 26.16 26.26 9.32
N LEU A 129 25.34 26.13 8.27
CA LEU A 129 25.69 25.38 7.05
C LEU A 129 26.86 26.02 6.28
N GLU A 130 26.98 27.36 6.30
CA GLU A 130 28.12 28.09 5.71
C GLU A 130 29.47 27.66 6.30
N THR A 131 29.50 27.38 7.60
CA THR A 131 30.73 26.99 8.31
C THR A 131 30.87 25.47 8.49
N ASN A 132 29.82 24.71 8.18
CA ASN A 132 29.76 23.25 8.35
C ASN A 132 29.16 22.56 7.11
N PRO A 133 29.81 22.65 5.93
CA PRO A 133 29.28 22.12 4.67
C PRO A 133 29.15 20.59 4.62
N VAL A 134 29.70 19.88 5.62
CA VAL A 134 29.55 18.42 5.75
C VAL A 134 28.14 18.01 6.20
N ILE A 135 27.41 18.90 6.86
CA ILE A 135 26.05 18.65 7.33
C ILE A 135 25.14 18.46 6.13
N ASN A 136 24.43 17.32 6.12
CA ASN A 136 23.52 16.96 5.03
C ASN A 136 22.11 16.63 5.51
N VAL A 137 21.85 16.73 6.82
CA VAL A 137 20.51 16.66 7.41
C VAL A 137 20.36 17.77 8.45
N VAL A 138 19.28 18.54 8.36
CA VAL A 138 18.91 19.54 9.36
C VAL A 138 17.49 19.27 9.85
N MET A 139 17.32 19.28 11.17
CA MET A 139 16.03 19.13 11.81
C MET A 139 15.91 20.17 12.93
N TRP A 140 14.70 20.69 13.13
CA TRP A 140 14.40 21.58 14.25
C TRP A 140 13.09 21.14 14.91
N SER A 141 13.02 21.30 16.23
CA SER A 141 11.80 21.02 17.00
C SER A 141 11.07 22.29 17.42
N TRP A 142 9.75 22.16 17.56
CA TRP A 142 8.95 23.07 18.36
C TRP A 142 9.13 22.77 19.86
N CYS A 143 8.91 23.77 20.71
CA CYS A 143 8.72 23.56 22.14
C CYS A 143 7.22 23.49 22.45
N GLY A 144 6.53 24.63 22.57
CA GLY A 144 5.08 24.70 22.74
C GLY A 144 4.37 25.68 21.79
N GLN A 145 5.13 26.35 20.93
CA GLN A 145 4.67 27.51 20.18
C GLN A 145 3.54 27.21 19.20
N VAL A 146 3.43 25.95 18.74
CA VAL A 146 2.35 25.52 17.83
C VAL A 146 0.97 25.62 18.49
N SER A 147 0.87 25.56 19.82
CA SER A 147 -0.40 25.69 20.57
C SER A 147 -1.04 27.07 20.40
N TRP A 148 -0.23 28.12 20.19
CA TRP A 148 -0.73 29.48 20.01
C TRP A 148 -0.38 30.13 18.68
N ALA A 149 0.50 29.52 17.86
CA ALA A 149 0.86 29.98 16.53
C ALA A 149 -0.38 30.26 15.67
N SER A 150 -0.42 31.41 15.01
CA SER A 150 -1.43 31.71 13.99
C SER A 150 -1.20 30.86 12.73
N GLU A 151 -2.21 30.81 11.84
CA GLU A 151 -2.05 30.10 10.55
C GLU A 151 -0.89 30.69 9.75
N SER A 152 -0.75 32.02 9.77
CA SER A 152 0.36 32.73 9.12
C SER A 152 1.73 32.42 9.73
N ASP A 153 1.80 32.06 11.01
CA ASP A 153 3.07 31.65 11.64
C ASP A 153 3.48 30.26 11.12
N ILE A 154 2.52 29.34 10.99
CA ILE A 154 2.76 28.02 10.38
C ILE A 154 3.13 28.15 8.91
N ASP A 155 2.41 28.97 8.14
CA ASP A 155 2.76 29.25 6.74
C ASP A 155 4.15 29.87 6.60
N SER A 156 4.54 30.73 7.54
CA SER A 156 5.90 31.30 7.61
C SER A 156 6.94 30.20 7.82
N TYR A 157 6.71 29.28 8.77
CA TYR A 157 7.59 28.12 8.99
C TYR A 157 7.75 27.27 7.72
N LEU A 158 6.64 26.90 7.08
CA LEU A 158 6.64 26.06 5.87
C LEU A 158 7.37 26.75 4.70
N SER A 159 7.17 28.06 4.55
CA SER A 159 7.85 28.88 3.53
C SER A 159 9.36 28.98 3.79
N LEU A 160 9.77 29.22 5.04
CA LEU A 160 11.18 29.29 5.44
C LEU A 160 11.90 27.95 5.22
N MET A 161 11.28 26.83 5.60
CA MET A 161 11.82 25.49 5.32
C MET A 161 12.01 25.25 3.82
N SER A 162 11.04 25.64 3.00
CA SER A 162 11.14 25.52 1.54
C SER A 162 12.23 26.41 0.94
N GLY A 163 12.43 27.59 1.53
CA GLY A 163 13.55 28.48 1.18
C GLY A 163 14.89 27.83 1.45
N LEU A 164 15.05 27.17 2.60
CA LEU A 164 16.27 26.43 2.94
C LEU A 164 16.50 25.25 1.98
N GLU A 165 15.48 24.46 1.67
CA GLU A 165 15.60 23.35 0.69
C GLU A 165 16.05 23.83 -0.70
N ARG A 166 15.52 24.97 -1.15
CA ARG A 166 15.92 25.57 -2.44
C ARG A 166 17.37 26.02 -2.42
N ASP A 167 17.81 26.61 -1.31
CA ASP A 167 19.12 27.24 -1.23
C ASP A 167 20.23 26.23 -0.86
N PHE A 168 19.88 25.10 -0.25
CA PHE A 168 20.77 23.99 0.10
C PHE A 168 20.25 22.64 -0.44
N PRO A 169 20.27 22.41 -1.77
CA PRO A 169 19.65 21.24 -2.39
C PRO A 169 20.29 19.89 -2.03
N ASN A 170 21.51 19.91 -1.46
CA ASN A 170 22.21 18.72 -0.98
C ASN A 170 21.94 18.42 0.51
N VAL A 171 21.16 19.26 1.19
CA VAL A 171 20.79 19.09 2.60
C VAL A 171 19.33 18.67 2.66
N ARG A 172 19.05 17.62 3.44
CA ARG A 172 17.68 17.16 3.70
C ARG A 172 17.14 17.90 4.93
N PHE A 173 16.06 18.64 4.75
CA PHE A 173 15.38 19.34 5.84
C PHE A 173 14.20 18.50 6.34
N VAL A 174 14.16 18.24 7.64
CA VAL A 174 13.12 17.46 8.29
C VAL A 174 12.10 18.40 8.93
N TYR A 175 10.86 18.33 8.47
CA TYR A 175 9.72 19.02 9.05
C TYR A 175 9.24 18.29 10.31
N MET A 176 8.55 19.01 11.20
CA MET A 176 8.13 18.45 12.48
C MET A 176 6.79 19.03 12.94
N THR A 177 5.90 18.18 13.45
CA THR A 177 4.70 18.61 14.18
C THR A 177 5.05 19.00 15.62
N GLY A 178 4.15 19.70 16.31
CA GLY A 178 4.26 20.00 17.75
C GLY A 178 3.94 18.78 18.63
N HIS A 179 3.69 19.02 19.92
CA HIS A 179 3.24 18.01 20.88
C HIS A 179 1.70 17.89 20.91
N THR A 180 1.16 17.16 21.88
CA THR A 180 -0.25 17.17 22.30
C THR A 180 -0.44 18.09 23.51
N ASP A 181 -1.56 18.82 23.65
CA ASP A 181 -1.76 19.80 24.74
C ASP A 181 -3.11 19.69 25.46
N GLY A 182 -3.85 18.61 25.22
CA GLY A 182 -5.16 18.37 25.82
C GLY A 182 -6.31 19.15 25.20
N THR A 183 -6.08 19.95 24.16
CA THR A 183 -7.16 20.74 23.52
C THR A 183 -8.02 19.93 22.54
N GLY A 184 -7.63 18.69 22.23
CA GLY A 184 -8.39 17.75 21.40
C GLY A 184 -8.34 18.06 19.90
N LEU A 185 -9.10 17.31 19.09
CA LEU A 185 -9.03 17.36 17.62
C LEU A 185 -9.52 18.67 16.99
N THR A 186 -10.27 19.47 17.74
CA THR A 186 -10.71 20.81 17.31
C THR A 186 -9.81 21.92 17.86
N GLY A 187 -8.81 21.55 18.66
CA GLY A 187 -7.84 22.46 19.25
C GLY A 187 -6.88 23.06 18.23
N LYS A 188 -6.39 24.27 18.53
CA LYS A 188 -5.51 25.03 17.63
C LYS A 188 -4.22 24.28 17.30
N LEU A 189 -3.63 23.63 18.29
CA LEU A 189 -2.43 22.81 18.13
C LEU A 189 -2.64 21.70 17.12
N HIS A 190 -3.72 20.91 17.27
CA HIS A 190 -4.04 19.81 16.36
C HIS A 190 -4.27 20.30 14.92
N ILE A 191 -5.02 21.41 14.76
CA ILE A 191 -5.26 22.02 13.44
C ILE A 191 -3.94 22.47 12.79
N ASN A 192 -3.04 23.10 13.56
CA ASN A 192 -1.73 23.51 13.07
C ASN A 192 -0.83 22.32 12.73
N ASN A 193 -0.85 21.24 13.52
CA ASN A 193 -0.16 19.99 13.20
C ASN A 193 -0.69 19.38 11.90
N GLN A 194 -2.02 19.39 11.70
CA GLN A 194 -2.61 18.90 10.45
C GLN A 194 -2.17 19.72 9.24
N ARG A 195 -2.02 21.05 9.37
CA ARG A 195 -1.47 21.88 8.29
C ARG A 195 -0.05 21.50 7.90
N ILE A 196 0.80 21.22 8.90
CA ILE A 196 2.18 20.76 8.65
C ILE A 196 2.15 19.40 7.94
N ARG A 197 1.31 18.45 8.40
CA ARG A 197 1.13 17.14 7.75
C ARG A 197 0.70 17.26 6.29
N ASP A 198 -0.38 18.02 6.04
CA ASP A 198 -0.94 18.22 4.71
C ASP A 198 0.09 18.84 3.77
N TYR A 199 0.85 19.82 4.25
CA TYR A 199 1.93 20.43 3.49
C TYR A 199 3.01 19.41 3.14
N CYS A 200 3.44 18.59 4.11
CA CYS A 200 4.48 17.61 3.88
C CYS A 200 4.06 16.52 2.89
N ILE A 201 2.83 16.00 3.02
CA ILE A 201 2.26 15.00 2.12
C ILE A 201 2.12 15.57 0.71
N LYS A 202 1.54 16.77 0.57
CA LYS A 202 1.31 17.42 -0.72
C LYS A 202 2.59 17.74 -1.47
N ASN A 203 3.66 18.09 -0.74
CA ASN A 203 4.91 18.57 -1.33
C ASN A 203 6.07 17.56 -1.21
N ASN A 204 5.77 16.29 -0.93
CA ASN A 204 6.76 15.20 -0.82
C ASN A 204 7.90 15.48 0.17
N LYS A 205 7.58 16.07 1.32
CA LYS A 205 8.58 16.44 2.34
C LYS A 205 8.93 15.27 3.25
N VAL A 206 9.98 15.46 4.04
CA VAL A 206 10.35 14.57 5.16
C VAL A 206 9.71 15.13 6.42
N LEU A 207 8.87 14.34 7.09
CA LEU A 207 8.16 14.71 8.31
C LEU A 207 8.51 13.75 9.44
N TYR A 208 8.90 14.30 10.58
CA TYR A 208 8.89 13.62 11.87
C TYR A 208 7.63 14.06 12.63
N ASP A 209 6.66 13.16 12.73
CA ASP A 209 5.34 13.44 13.29
C ASP A 209 5.30 13.21 14.80
N PHE A 210 5.79 14.21 15.53
CA PHE A 210 5.94 14.18 16.99
C PHE A 210 4.60 14.05 17.73
N GLU A 211 3.55 14.74 17.29
CA GLU A 211 2.22 14.64 17.90
C GLU A 211 1.58 13.29 17.62
N ASP A 212 1.74 12.75 16.41
CA ASP A 212 1.20 11.43 16.10
C ASP A 212 1.85 10.34 16.97
N ILE A 213 3.18 10.32 17.12
CA ILE A 213 3.86 9.37 18.01
C ILE A 213 3.33 9.45 19.45
N GLU A 214 3.04 10.66 19.94
CA GLU A 214 2.56 10.91 21.32
C GLU A 214 1.08 10.55 21.53
N SER A 215 0.32 10.39 20.45
CA SER A 215 -1.10 10.08 20.47
C SER A 215 -1.43 8.59 20.46
N TYR A 216 -0.42 7.69 20.47
CA TYR A 216 -0.60 6.24 20.49
C TYR A 216 0.24 5.56 21.58
N ASN A 217 -0.31 4.49 22.16
CA ASN A 217 0.50 3.55 22.95
C ASN A 217 1.23 2.54 22.04
N PRO A 218 2.20 1.75 22.58
CA PRO A 218 2.94 0.76 21.78
C PRO A 218 2.10 -0.32 21.09
N ASP A 219 0.87 -0.58 21.59
CA ASP A 219 -0.07 -1.54 20.98
C ASP A 219 -0.89 -0.95 19.83
N GLY A 220 -0.73 0.35 19.54
CA GLY A 220 -1.45 1.07 18.49
C GLY A 220 -2.83 1.57 18.93
N THR A 221 -3.12 1.61 20.23
CA THR A 221 -4.35 2.27 20.73
C THR A 221 -4.20 3.77 20.60
N TYR A 222 -5.20 4.42 20.00
CA TYR A 222 -5.24 5.86 19.81
C TYR A 222 -5.84 6.62 21.02
N PHE A 223 -5.25 7.77 21.32
CA PHE A 223 -5.65 8.67 22.41
C PHE A 223 -5.81 10.14 21.98
N GLY A 224 -5.47 10.53 20.75
CA GLY A 224 -5.55 11.93 20.31
C GLY A 224 -6.98 12.51 20.37
N ASP A 225 -8.02 11.66 20.26
CA ASP A 225 -9.43 12.03 20.41
C ASP A 225 -9.93 12.15 21.86
N LYS A 226 -9.06 11.84 22.85
CA LYS A 226 -9.38 11.83 24.29
C LYS A 226 -8.72 12.98 25.04
N ASN A 227 -8.49 14.09 24.35
CA ASN A 227 -7.83 15.28 24.91
C ASN A 227 -6.48 14.91 25.55
N THR A 228 -5.64 14.20 24.80
CA THR A 228 -4.32 13.78 25.29
C THR A 228 -3.41 14.99 25.50
N THR A 229 -2.67 15.02 26.61
CA THR A 229 -1.67 16.03 26.94
C THR A 229 -0.25 15.50 26.70
N ASP A 230 0.74 16.38 26.64
CA ASP A 230 2.15 16.05 26.47
C ASP A 230 2.72 15.13 27.57
N GLU A 231 2.16 15.22 28.78
CA GLU A 231 2.44 14.29 29.87
C GLU A 231 1.84 12.87 29.71
N CYS A 232 1.23 12.56 28.56
CA CYS A 232 0.50 11.33 28.24
C CYS A 232 -0.83 11.15 29.01
N ASN A 233 -1.36 12.22 29.61
CA ASN A 233 -2.67 12.15 30.27
C ASN A 233 -3.79 12.18 29.22
N TYR A 234 -4.88 11.46 29.45
CA TYR A 234 -6.09 11.50 28.62
C TYR A 234 -7.34 11.47 29.50
N HIS A 235 -8.46 11.92 28.94
CA HIS A 235 -9.74 11.98 29.65
C HIS A 235 -10.75 10.99 29.07
N LEU A 236 -11.32 10.14 29.93
CA LEU A 236 -12.38 9.20 29.57
C LEU A 236 -13.48 9.24 30.63
N ASN A 237 -14.71 9.53 30.21
CA ASN A 237 -15.90 9.60 31.09
C ASN A 237 -15.70 10.52 32.31
N GLY A 238 -15.01 11.66 32.12
CA GLY A 238 -14.72 12.63 33.19
C GLY A 238 -13.58 12.23 34.14
N VAL A 239 -12.88 11.12 33.88
CA VAL A 239 -11.73 10.67 34.67
C VAL A 239 -10.44 10.93 33.91
N SER A 240 -9.47 11.57 34.58
CA SER A 240 -8.10 11.71 34.06
C SER A 240 -7.32 10.41 34.27
N ARG A 241 -6.67 9.93 33.22
CA ARG A 241 -5.86 8.72 33.16
C ARG A 241 -4.55 9.01 32.43
N ASN A 242 -3.60 8.10 32.44
CA ASN A 242 -2.32 8.26 31.75
C ASN A 242 -1.99 7.01 30.94
N TRP A 243 -2.03 7.11 29.61
CA TRP A 243 -1.93 5.93 28.74
C TRP A 243 -0.57 5.25 28.87
N ALA A 244 0.48 6.04 29.07
CA ALA A 244 1.85 5.55 29.16
C ALA A 244 2.08 4.80 30.48
N GLN A 245 1.61 5.34 31.60
CA GLN A 245 1.70 4.66 32.89
C GLN A 245 0.84 3.39 32.93
N GLU A 246 -0.37 3.43 32.39
CA GLU A 246 -1.23 2.25 32.26
C GLU A 246 -0.54 1.13 31.47
N TRP A 247 0.10 1.49 30.35
CA TRP A 247 0.86 0.54 29.55
C TRP A 247 2.10 0.04 30.29
N GLN A 248 2.91 0.92 30.88
CA GLN A 248 4.11 0.56 31.64
C GLN A 248 3.80 -0.38 32.81
N ASN A 249 2.69 -0.16 33.53
CA ASN A 249 2.30 -0.98 34.69
C ASN A 249 1.88 -2.41 34.32
N THR A 250 1.59 -2.67 33.05
CA THR A 250 1.21 -3.99 32.54
C THR A 250 2.33 -4.68 31.75
N HIS A 251 3.47 -4.02 31.60
CA HIS A 251 4.61 -4.46 30.79
C HIS A 251 5.92 -4.46 31.59
N VAL A 252 6.94 -5.15 31.10
CA VAL A 252 8.18 -5.39 31.83
C VAL A 252 9.25 -4.33 31.51
N GLU A 253 9.66 -3.55 32.52
CA GLU A 253 10.80 -2.63 32.40
C GLU A 253 12.10 -3.40 32.07
N GLY A 254 12.95 -2.85 31.20
CA GLY A 254 14.18 -3.45 30.72
C GLY A 254 13.98 -4.45 29.58
N LYS A 255 12.72 -4.64 29.13
CA LYS A 255 12.37 -5.52 28.02
C LYS A 255 11.41 -4.85 27.05
N ASP A 256 10.24 -4.47 27.55
CA ASP A 256 9.15 -3.92 26.74
C ASP A 256 9.23 -2.39 26.68
N TRP A 257 9.73 -1.77 27.75
CA TRP A 257 10.11 -0.36 27.84
C TRP A 257 11.31 -0.20 28.77
N PHE A 258 11.93 0.97 28.75
CA PHE A 258 13.12 1.27 29.52
C PHE A 258 12.96 2.62 30.20
N ASP A 259 13.21 2.64 31.52
CA ASP A 259 13.13 3.87 32.29
C ASP A 259 14.10 4.95 31.78
N CYS A 260 13.58 6.18 31.70
CA CYS A 260 14.30 7.39 31.37
C CYS A 260 13.47 8.62 31.76
N SER A 261 14.09 9.81 31.72
CA SER A 261 13.44 11.07 32.13
C SER A 261 13.33 12.06 30.96
N PRO A 262 12.51 11.77 29.93
CA PRO A 262 12.29 12.69 28.83
C PRO A 262 11.47 13.91 29.32
N ALA A 263 11.78 15.10 28.82
CA ALA A 263 11.12 16.32 29.27
C ALA A 263 9.61 16.28 28.99
N HIS A 264 8.77 16.64 29.97
CA HIS A 264 7.31 16.80 29.83
C HIS A 264 6.53 15.55 29.38
N THR A 265 7.10 14.34 29.47
CA THR A 265 6.40 13.12 29.05
C THR A 265 6.84 11.88 29.84
N GLN A 266 6.18 10.74 29.63
CA GLN A 266 6.53 9.49 30.30
C GLN A 266 7.65 8.72 29.57
N ALA A 267 8.36 7.85 30.29
CA ALA A 267 9.53 7.11 29.79
C ALA A 267 9.25 6.35 28.49
N VAL A 268 8.13 5.61 28.41
CA VAL A 268 7.78 4.84 27.20
C VAL A 268 7.56 5.74 25.98
N ASN A 269 6.97 6.92 26.13
CA ASN A 269 6.81 7.86 25.00
C ASN A 269 8.17 8.40 24.53
N GLY A 270 9.08 8.69 25.46
CA GLY A 270 10.47 9.04 25.13
C GLY A 270 11.20 7.92 24.40
N ASN A 271 10.99 6.66 24.81
CA ASN A 271 11.54 5.49 24.10
C ASN A 271 11.02 5.44 22.65
N LEU A 272 9.71 5.54 22.44
CA LEU A 272 9.08 5.51 21.11
C LEU A 272 9.63 6.60 20.18
N LYS A 273 9.84 7.82 20.70
CA LYS A 273 10.45 8.92 19.95
C LYS A 273 11.91 8.64 19.58
N GLY A 274 12.68 8.02 20.47
CA GLY A 274 14.02 7.53 20.12
C GLY A 274 13.99 6.47 19.02
N TYR A 275 13.03 5.55 19.06
CA TYR A 275 12.88 4.49 18.06
C TYR A 275 12.52 5.06 16.69
N ALA A 276 11.58 6.00 16.67
CA ALA A 276 11.18 6.74 15.47
C ALA A 276 12.34 7.55 14.88
N ALA A 277 13.21 8.16 15.70
CA ALA A 277 14.37 8.89 15.21
C ALA A 277 15.33 7.98 14.43
N TRP A 278 15.63 6.78 14.92
CA TRP A 278 16.44 5.82 14.16
C TRP A 278 15.77 5.34 12.88
N HIS A 279 14.45 5.21 12.89
CA HIS A 279 13.69 4.92 11.68
C HIS A 279 13.85 6.04 10.64
N LEU A 280 13.75 7.31 11.06
CA LEU A 280 14.02 8.47 10.22
C LEU A 280 15.42 8.44 9.61
N TRP A 281 16.46 8.19 10.41
CA TRP A 281 17.84 8.14 9.93
C TRP A 281 18.04 7.03 8.90
N ALA A 282 17.48 5.84 9.13
CA ALA A 282 17.53 4.75 8.17
C ALA A 282 16.82 5.11 6.84
N ARG A 283 15.64 5.75 6.91
CA ARG A 283 14.90 6.21 5.71
C ARG A 283 15.70 7.25 4.92
N LEU A 284 16.34 8.20 5.61
CA LEU A 284 17.20 9.21 4.98
C LEU A 284 18.47 8.62 4.38
N ALA A 285 18.98 7.53 4.94
CA ALA A 285 20.11 6.78 4.39
C ALA A 285 19.76 5.96 3.13
N GLY A 286 18.47 5.90 2.74
CA GLY A 286 18.00 5.23 1.53
C GLY A 286 17.08 4.03 1.78
N TRP A 287 16.76 3.72 3.04
CA TRP A 287 15.85 2.62 3.35
C TRP A 287 14.44 2.93 2.83
N ALA A 288 13.86 1.99 2.08
CA ALA A 288 12.52 2.15 1.52
C ALA A 288 11.42 2.17 2.62
N GLY A 289 11.67 1.62 3.81
CA GLY A 289 10.73 1.64 4.94
C GLY A 289 9.62 0.60 4.90
N ASN A 290 9.81 -0.51 4.18
CA ASN A 290 8.84 -1.60 4.15
C ASN A 290 8.87 -2.37 5.48
N LYS A 291 7.73 -2.43 6.17
CA LYS A 291 7.54 -3.32 7.33
C LYS A 291 7.67 -4.78 6.88
N GLY A 292 8.73 -5.44 7.32
CA GLY A 292 8.83 -6.90 7.44
C GLY A 292 8.72 -7.73 6.16
N ILE A 293 9.74 -7.68 5.29
CA ILE A 293 10.25 -8.89 4.61
C ILE A 293 11.76 -8.81 4.68
N THR A 294 12.39 -9.77 5.33
CA THR A 294 13.84 -9.97 5.35
C THR A 294 14.36 -10.09 3.91
N ALA A 295 14.92 -9.01 3.38
CA ALA A 295 15.75 -9.09 2.19
C ALA A 295 17.00 -9.92 2.55
N THR A 296 17.12 -11.09 1.93
CA THR A 296 18.41 -11.79 1.89
C THR A 296 19.32 -10.96 0.98
N PRO A 297 20.55 -10.61 1.39
CA PRO A 297 21.41 -9.76 0.55
C PRO A 297 21.76 -10.49 -0.74
N ALA A 298 21.42 -9.89 -1.87
CA ALA A 298 21.97 -10.26 -3.16
C ALA A 298 23.48 -10.05 -3.12
N SER A 299 24.25 -11.10 -3.40
CA SER A 299 25.71 -11.03 -3.44
C SER A 299 26.17 -10.02 -4.50
N THR A 300 26.84 -8.96 -4.03
CA THR A 300 27.56 -8.01 -4.87
C THR A 300 28.76 -8.71 -5.49
N VAL A 301 28.67 -9.12 -6.75
CA VAL A 301 29.86 -9.48 -7.54
C VAL A 301 30.59 -8.19 -7.90
N THR A 302 31.70 -7.93 -7.22
CA THR A 302 32.65 -6.87 -7.59
C THR A 302 33.42 -7.32 -8.85
N PRO A 303 33.38 -6.58 -9.98
CA PRO A 303 34.24 -6.89 -11.11
C PRO A 303 35.69 -6.49 -10.79
N THR A 304 36.55 -7.47 -10.57
CA THR A 304 38.00 -7.27 -10.46
C THR A 304 38.60 -7.12 -11.85
N ASN A 305 38.95 -5.90 -12.25
CA ASN A 305 39.83 -5.66 -13.41
C ASN A 305 41.22 -6.23 -13.13
N THR A 306 41.56 -7.34 -13.78
CA THR A 306 42.94 -7.88 -13.79
C THR A 306 43.48 -7.84 -15.22
N ALA A 307 44.63 -7.18 -15.38
CA ALA A 307 45.27 -6.94 -16.67
C ALA A 307 45.68 -8.25 -17.39
N THR A 308 45.34 -8.33 -18.66
CA THR A 308 45.68 -9.43 -19.56
C THR A 308 47.16 -9.35 -19.97
N VAL A 309 48.01 -10.26 -19.47
CA VAL A 309 49.34 -10.53 -20.04
C VAL A 309 49.29 -11.79 -20.89
N ARG A 310 49.82 -11.67 -22.10
CA ARG A 310 49.88 -12.63 -23.22
C ARG A 310 50.64 -13.92 -22.85
N PRO A 311 50.17 -15.12 -23.28
CA PRO A 311 50.80 -16.39 -22.92
C PRO A 311 52.03 -16.68 -23.80
N THR A 312 53.08 -17.22 -23.18
CA THR A 312 54.20 -17.89 -23.88
C THR A 312 54.26 -19.32 -23.39
N TYR A 313 54.15 -20.28 -24.31
CA TYR A 313 54.24 -21.71 -24.04
C TYR A 313 55.69 -22.15 -23.91
N THR A 314 56.01 -22.96 -22.90
CA THR A 314 57.10 -23.95 -22.98
C THR A 314 56.76 -25.15 -22.08
N PRO A 315 56.88 -26.40 -22.56
CA PRO A 315 56.46 -27.60 -21.82
C PRO A 315 57.61 -28.21 -21.03
N THR A 316 57.32 -28.89 -19.92
CA THR A 316 58.24 -29.91 -19.36
C THR A 316 57.47 -31.04 -18.69
N ASN A 317 57.96 -32.25 -18.97
CA ASN A 317 57.41 -33.58 -18.76
C ASN A 317 57.62 -34.16 -17.36
N THR A 318 56.68 -35.02 -16.93
CA THR A 318 56.82 -36.36 -16.28
C THR A 318 57.60 -36.41 -14.94
N VAL A 319 57.16 -37.06 -13.84
CA VAL A 319 57.02 -38.52 -13.62
C VAL A 319 56.12 -38.85 -12.40
N THR A 320 55.33 -39.93 -12.52
CA THR A 320 54.71 -40.81 -11.49
C THR A 320 55.81 -41.72 -10.86
N PRO A 321 55.60 -42.70 -9.93
CA PRO A 321 54.47 -43.11 -9.07
C PRO A 321 54.91 -43.30 -7.57
N THR A 322 54.11 -43.73 -6.58
CA THR A 322 53.61 -45.11 -6.30
C THR A 322 53.03 -45.15 -4.84
N PRO A 323 52.50 -46.25 -4.26
CA PRO A 323 51.11 -46.33 -3.75
C PRO A 323 51.00 -46.71 -2.25
N LYS A 324 49.79 -46.78 -1.68
CA LYS A 324 49.52 -47.73 -0.56
C LYS A 324 48.04 -48.11 -0.36
N ALA A 325 47.85 -49.44 -0.32
CA ALA A 325 46.78 -50.36 0.16
C ALA A 325 45.43 -49.79 0.67
N THR A 326 44.27 -50.24 0.20
CA THR A 326 43.59 -51.57 0.29
C THR A 326 43.01 -51.90 1.68
N VAL A 327 41.68 -51.82 1.79
CA VAL A 327 40.82 -52.87 2.36
C VAL A 327 39.41 -52.82 1.74
N THR A 328 38.84 -54.00 1.55
CA THR A 328 37.66 -54.36 0.74
C THR A 328 36.48 -54.73 1.68
N PRO A 329 35.38 -55.37 1.23
CA PRO A 329 34.04 -54.82 0.94
C PRO A 329 32.96 -55.28 1.95
N THR A 330 31.70 -54.86 1.77
CA THR A 330 30.56 -55.80 1.92
C THR A 330 29.41 -55.39 1.00
N ASN A 331 29.05 -56.31 0.10
CA ASN A 331 27.90 -56.29 -0.80
C ASN A 331 26.61 -56.63 -0.05
N THR A 332 25.49 -56.02 -0.46
CA THR A 332 24.22 -56.75 -0.56
C THR A 332 23.54 -56.38 -1.88
N ALA A 333 23.34 -57.38 -2.73
CA ALA A 333 22.73 -57.28 -4.04
C ALA A 333 21.26 -57.74 -3.99
N THR A 334 20.37 -57.08 -4.73
CA THR A 334 19.08 -57.68 -5.10
C THR A 334 18.63 -57.26 -6.51
N ILE A 335 18.92 -58.16 -7.45
CA ILE A 335 18.15 -58.68 -8.61
C ILE A 335 17.32 -57.74 -9.52
N ARG A 336 17.61 -57.89 -10.81
CA ARG A 336 17.02 -57.39 -12.07
C ARG A 336 15.79 -58.21 -12.53
N PRO A 337 14.90 -57.64 -13.38
CA PRO A 337 14.61 -58.24 -14.70
C PRO A 337 14.56 -57.15 -15.80
N THR A 338 15.44 -57.12 -16.80
CA THR A 338 15.43 -57.83 -18.10
C THR A 338 14.15 -57.65 -18.93
N TYR A 339 14.16 -56.69 -19.88
CA TYR A 339 13.57 -56.85 -21.22
C TYR A 339 14.37 -56.08 -22.29
N THR A 340 14.24 -56.59 -23.50
CA THR A 340 15.12 -56.62 -24.68
C THR A 340 15.13 -55.31 -25.51
N PRO A 341 16.23 -54.96 -26.21
CA PRO A 341 16.33 -53.74 -27.02
C PRO A 341 15.75 -53.93 -28.44
N THR A 342 14.99 -52.93 -28.91
CA THR A 342 14.66 -52.76 -30.33
C THR A 342 15.17 -51.39 -30.78
N ASN A 343 16.22 -51.39 -31.59
CA ASN A 343 16.79 -50.20 -32.22
C ASN A 343 15.89 -49.74 -33.38
N ILE A 344 15.33 -48.54 -33.28
CA ILE A 344 14.90 -47.73 -34.43
C ILE A 344 15.56 -46.36 -34.27
N PRO A 345 16.46 -45.93 -35.17
CA PRO A 345 17.06 -44.60 -35.10
C PRO A 345 16.09 -43.59 -35.72
N THR A 346 15.47 -42.77 -34.88
CA THR A 346 14.82 -41.53 -35.31
C THR A 346 15.60 -40.36 -34.73
N SER A 347 16.28 -39.62 -35.60
CA SER A 347 16.99 -38.39 -35.25
C SER A 347 15.99 -37.27 -34.97
N THR A 348 15.67 -37.06 -33.71
CA THR A 348 15.01 -35.84 -33.21
C THR A 348 15.98 -35.14 -32.25
N PRO A 349 16.19 -33.82 -32.38
CA PRO A 349 17.16 -33.09 -31.56
C PRO A 349 16.75 -33.17 -30.10
N THR A 350 17.64 -33.73 -29.29
CA THR A 350 17.50 -33.82 -27.84
C THR A 350 17.73 -32.43 -27.25
N CYS A 351 16.67 -31.76 -26.79
CA CYS A 351 16.83 -30.65 -25.86
C CYS A 351 17.45 -31.18 -24.58
N THR A 352 18.58 -30.61 -24.20
CA THR A 352 19.23 -30.78 -22.89
C THR A 352 18.18 -30.60 -21.80
N PRO A 353 18.01 -31.55 -20.86
CA PRO A 353 17.18 -31.31 -19.69
C PRO A 353 17.86 -30.25 -18.83
N THR A 354 17.38 -29.01 -18.94
CA THR A 354 17.65 -27.99 -17.93
C THR A 354 17.08 -28.53 -16.62
N LEU A 355 17.94 -28.75 -15.63
CA LEU A 355 17.51 -29.01 -14.27
C LEU A 355 16.67 -27.80 -13.83
N THR A 356 15.35 -27.93 -13.91
CA THR A 356 14.43 -27.02 -13.21
C THR A 356 14.78 -27.16 -11.74
N PRO A 357 15.21 -26.09 -11.04
CA PRO A 357 15.39 -26.17 -9.60
C PRO A 357 14.09 -26.65 -9.00
N ALA A 358 14.15 -27.76 -8.26
CA ALA A 358 13.03 -28.26 -7.50
C ALA A 358 12.49 -27.10 -6.67
N VAL A 359 11.24 -26.71 -6.92
CA VAL A 359 10.54 -25.75 -6.09
C VAL A 359 10.50 -26.37 -4.70
N THR A 360 11.35 -25.89 -3.79
CA THR A 360 11.20 -26.18 -2.37
C THR A 360 9.76 -25.84 -2.05
N PRO A 361 8.92 -26.79 -1.58
CA PRO A 361 7.53 -26.48 -1.28
C PRO A 361 7.54 -25.36 -0.25
N THR A 362 7.08 -24.18 -0.68
CA THR A 362 6.68 -23.10 0.22
C THR A 362 5.80 -23.74 1.28
N PRO A 363 6.03 -23.52 2.58
CA PRO A 363 5.19 -24.10 3.61
C PRO A 363 3.73 -23.79 3.26
N SER A 364 2.96 -24.83 2.97
CA SER A 364 1.55 -24.71 2.65
C SER A 364 0.89 -24.08 3.86
N SER A 365 0.40 -22.85 3.70
CA SER A 365 -0.34 -22.16 4.75
C SER A 365 -1.48 -23.04 5.20
N ALA A 366 -1.49 -23.40 6.49
CA ALA A 366 -2.44 -24.37 7.02
C ALA A 366 -3.88 -23.86 6.82
N VAL A 367 -4.70 -24.65 6.12
CA VAL A 367 -6.14 -24.38 6.00
C VAL A 367 -6.79 -24.53 7.36
N LYS A 368 -7.38 -23.46 7.86
CA LYS A 368 -8.15 -23.41 9.10
C LYS A 368 -9.64 -23.51 8.80
N ARG A 369 -10.41 -24.00 9.77
CA ARG A 369 -11.87 -24.12 9.69
C ARG A 369 -12.53 -23.48 10.89
N VAL A 370 -13.61 -22.75 10.66
CA VAL A 370 -14.51 -22.27 11.71
C VAL A 370 -15.95 -22.59 11.35
N ARG A 371 -16.72 -23.01 12.33
CA ARG A 371 -18.17 -23.22 12.24
C ARG A 371 -18.85 -22.14 13.07
N ILE A 372 -19.82 -21.45 12.49
CA ILE A 372 -20.54 -20.34 13.10
C ILE A 372 -22.01 -20.76 13.19
N GLU A 373 -22.51 -20.88 14.42
CA GLU A 373 -23.88 -21.28 14.75
C GLU A 373 -24.27 -20.71 16.12
N GLY A 374 -25.57 -20.71 16.41
CA GLY A 374 -26.12 -20.29 17.71
C GLY A 374 -26.41 -18.79 17.82
N PRO A 375 -27.18 -18.39 18.85
CA PRO A 375 -27.79 -17.06 18.94
C PRO A 375 -26.80 -15.93 19.20
N ASP A 376 -25.59 -16.24 19.68
CA ASP A 376 -24.52 -15.25 19.86
C ASP A 376 -23.96 -14.71 18.53
N TYR A 377 -24.13 -15.47 17.45
CA TYR A 377 -23.55 -15.17 16.13
C TYR A 377 -24.58 -15.13 15.02
N VAL A 378 -25.81 -15.56 15.25
CA VAL A 378 -26.83 -15.71 14.21
C VAL A 378 -28.06 -14.93 14.63
N LYS A 379 -28.57 -14.12 13.70
CA LYS A 379 -29.90 -13.55 13.77
C LYS A 379 -30.76 -14.23 12.71
N ASP A 380 -31.93 -14.72 13.04
CA ASP A 380 -32.83 -15.31 12.06
C ASP A 380 -34.31 -15.14 12.42
N SER A 381 -35.18 -15.36 11.44
CA SER A 381 -36.63 -15.41 11.70
C SER A 381 -37.32 -16.13 10.57
N PHE A 382 -38.34 -16.90 10.92
CA PHE A 382 -39.32 -17.39 9.96
C PHE A 382 -40.26 -16.25 9.54
N ILE A 383 -40.71 -16.30 8.30
CA ILE A 383 -41.70 -15.37 7.76
C ILE A 383 -42.77 -16.17 7.01
N ARG A 384 -44.03 -15.84 7.28
CA ARG A 384 -45.19 -16.51 6.69
C ARG A 384 -46.12 -15.51 6.01
N MET A 385 -46.52 -15.84 4.78
CA MET A 385 -47.45 -15.04 3.99
C MET A 385 -48.85 -14.99 4.61
N GLN A 386 -49.27 -16.09 5.24
CA GLN A 386 -50.60 -16.20 5.88
C GLN A 386 -50.67 -15.51 7.25
N GLU A 387 -49.51 -15.18 7.84
CA GLU A 387 -49.39 -14.49 9.12
C GLU A 387 -48.56 -13.21 8.95
N PRO A 388 -49.02 -12.26 8.12
CA PRO A 388 -48.11 -11.30 7.50
C PRO A 388 -47.54 -10.21 8.44
N ASN A 389 -48.06 -10.14 9.66
CA ASN A 389 -47.61 -9.21 10.71
C ASN A 389 -47.10 -9.94 11.96
N THR A 390 -46.93 -11.26 11.91
CA THR A 390 -46.41 -12.05 13.03
C THR A 390 -44.90 -12.14 12.90
N ASN A 391 -44.18 -11.82 13.99
CA ASN A 391 -42.74 -12.01 14.11
C ASN A 391 -42.46 -13.40 14.70
N PHE A 392 -41.43 -14.07 14.19
CA PHE A 392 -41.00 -15.40 14.65
C PHE A 392 -39.53 -15.41 15.09
N GLY A 393 -38.93 -14.26 15.41
CA GLY A 393 -37.49 -14.16 15.68
C GLY A 393 -37.03 -14.86 16.96
N GLU A 394 -37.93 -15.18 17.88
CA GLU A 394 -37.61 -15.95 19.10
C GLU A 394 -38.05 -17.43 19.01
N HIS A 395 -38.58 -17.86 17.86
CA HIS A 395 -39.12 -19.21 17.71
C HIS A 395 -38.02 -20.21 17.30
N PRO A 396 -37.72 -21.23 18.12
CA PRO A 396 -36.60 -22.14 17.86
C PRO A 396 -36.86 -23.11 16.68
N TYR A 397 -38.12 -23.23 16.23
CA TYR A 397 -38.52 -23.98 15.04
C TYR A 397 -39.96 -23.64 14.63
N VAL A 398 -40.33 -24.01 13.40
CA VAL A 398 -41.70 -23.97 12.87
C VAL A 398 -42.00 -25.22 12.06
N ASP A 399 -43.28 -25.61 11.95
CA ASP A 399 -43.71 -26.74 11.11
C ASP A 399 -43.77 -26.42 9.61
N ASN A 400 -43.85 -25.14 9.26
CA ASN A 400 -43.78 -24.65 7.88
C ASN A 400 -43.36 -23.17 7.83
N PHE A 401 -42.77 -22.72 6.72
CA PHE A 401 -42.38 -21.33 6.47
C PHE A 401 -42.40 -21.00 4.97
N ASP A 402 -42.68 -19.74 4.63
CA ASP A 402 -42.55 -19.22 3.25
C ASP A 402 -41.16 -18.62 3.02
N ARG A 403 -40.62 -17.92 4.02
CA ARG A 403 -39.24 -17.41 4.02
C ARG A 403 -38.55 -17.67 5.35
N PHE A 404 -37.24 -17.80 5.27
CA PHE A 404 -36.37 -17.83 6.44
C PHE A 404 -35.24 -16.83 6.20
N VAL A 405 -35.27 -15.71 6.94
CA VAL A 405 -34.21 -14.70 6.89
C VAL A 405 -33.14 -15.06 7.91
N ILE A 406 -31.88 -14.92 7.54
CA ILE A 406 -30.76 -15.31 8.42
C ILE A 406 -29.53 -14.44 8.17
N GLU A 407 -28.85 -14.05 9.24
CA GLU A 407 -27.66 -13.22 9.23
C GLU A 407 -26.58 -13.80 10.15
N PHE A 408 -25.40 -14.10 9.61
CA PHE A 408 -24.28 -14.67 10.38
C PHE A 408 -23.21 -13.62 10.72
N GLY A 409 -23.08 -13.21 11.98
CA GLY A 409 -21.94 -12.45 12.47
C GLY A 409 -20.62 -13.20 12.24
N LEU A 410 -19.77 -12.70 11.34
CA LEU A 410 -18.44 -13.27 11.16
C LEU A 410 -17.58 -12.92 12.38
N PRO A 411 -16.97 -13.89 13.08
CA PRO A 411 -16.11 -13.61 14.22
C PRO A 411 -14.88 -12.82 13.78
N GLU A 412 -14.32 -12.01 14.70
CA GLU A 412 -13.11 -11.22 14.45
C GLU A 412 -11.92 -12.07 13.96
N SER A 413 -11.89 -13.36 14.31
CA SER A 413 -10.88 -14.32 13.85
C SER A 413 -10.85 -14.50 12.32
N LEU A 414 -11.91 -14.14 11.61
CA LEU A 414 -11.98 -14.13 10.14
C LEU A 414 -11.61 -12.77 9.53
N SER A 415 -11.46 -11.71 10.34
CA SER A 415 -11.09 -10.39 9.84
C SER A 415 -9.68 -10.41 9.24
N GLY A 416 -9.55 -9.91 8.00
CA GLY A 416 -8.28 -9.89 7.27
C GLY A 416 -7.77 -11.28 6.84
N LYS A 417 -8.59 -12.34 6.89
CA LYS A 417 -8.23 -13.68 6.43
C LYS A 417 -8.73 -13.95 5.01
N ARG A 418 -8.00 -14.76 4.24
CA ARG A 418 -8.45 -15.24 2.93
C ARG A 418 -9.41 -16.41 3.10
N ILE A 419 -10.67 -16.18 2.74
CA ILE A 419 -11.71 -17.20 2.65
C ILE A 419 -11.45 -18.09 1.43
N LEU A 420 -11.23 -19.38 1.67
CA LEU A 420 -10.99 -20.39 0.63
C LEU A 420 -12.30 -21.03 0.19
N LYS A 421 -13.15 -21.39 1.16
CA LYS A 421 -14.44 -22.04 0.93
C LYS A 421 -15.40 -21.65 2.05
N ALA A 422 -16.68 -21.45 1.73
CA ALA A 422 -17.72 -21.36 2.74
C ALA A 422 -18.95 -22.14 2.29
N SER A 423 -19.60 -22.81 3.24
CA SER A 423 -20.85 -23.53 2.99
C SER A 423 -21.85 -23.28 4.11
N ILE A 424 -23.11 -23.17 3.76
CA ILE A 424 -24.24 -23.06 4.70
C ILE A 424 -25.04 -24.36 4.71
N ALA A 425 -25.55 -24.74 5.87
CA ALA A 425 -26.47 -25.86 6.02
C ALA A 425 -27.63 -25.48 6.94
N PHE A 426 -28.81 -26.04 6.65
CA PHE A 426 -30.04 -25.83 7.42
C PHE A 426 -30.49 -27.14 8.05
N TYR A 427 -30.96 -27.07 9.29
CA TYR A 427 -31.40 -28.24 10.04
C TYR A 427 -32.92 -28.39 10.00
N VAL A 428 -33.38 -29.56 9.57
CA VAL A 428 -34.79 -29.89 9.44
C VAL A 428 -35.42 -30.13 10.81
N TRP A 429 -36.50 -29.41 11.10
CA TRP A 429 -37.44 -29.81 12.15
C TRP A 429 -38.28 -30.98 11.64
N ASN A 430 -38.94 -30.81 10.49
CA ASN A 430 -39.70 -31.85 9.79
C ASN A 430 -39.74 -31.59 8.28
N GLN A 431 -39.86 -32.65 7.49
CA GLN A 431 -40.24 -32.56 6.08
C GLN A 431 -41.31 -33.61 5.78
N GLY A 432 -42.43 -33.19 5.21
CA GLY A 432 -43.54 -34.06 4.83
C GLY A 432 -44.10 -33.72 3.45
N ASN A 433 -45.02 -34.55 2.96
CA ASN A 433 -45.74 -34.31 1.69
C ASN A 433 -44.80 -34.00 0.50
N TYR A 434 -43.68 -34.70 0.41
CA TYR A 434 -42.65 -34.49 -0.61
C TYR A 434 -43.25 -34.43 -2.02
N LYS A 435 -42.87 -33.40 -2.78
CA LYS A 435 -43.12 -33.31 -4.22
C LYS A 435 -41.79 -33.33 -4.98
N PRO A 436 -41.67 -34.17 -6.01
CA PRO A 436 -40.47 -34.23 -6.82
C PRO A 436 -40.22 -32.93 -7.58
N ASN A 437 -38.95 -32.65 -7.89
CA ASN A 437 -38.50 -31.50 -8.67
C ASN A 437 -38.82 -30.12 -8.03
N GLN A 438 -38.90 -30.05 -6.70
CA GLN A 438 -39.01 -28.81 -5.95
C GLN A 438 -37.74 -28.52 -5.16
N ASN A 439 -37.39 -27.25 -5.06
CA ASN A 439 -36.21 -26.77 -4.36
C ASN A 439 -36.56 -25.54 -3.53
N MET A 440 -35.78 -25.31 -2.50
CA MET A 440 -35.66 -24.00 -1.88
C MET A 440 -34.52 -23.22 -2.55
N TYR A 441 -34.67 -21.90 -2.62
CA TYR A 441 -33.70 -21.02 -3.26
C TYR A 441 -33.16 -20.03 -2.24
N LEU A 442 -31.83 -19.90 -2.18
CA LEU A 442 -31.16 -18.98 -1.27
C LEU A 442 -30.75 -17.73 -2.05
N TYR A 443 -31.01 -16.55 -1.47
CA TYR A 443 -30.68 -15.25 -2.07
C TYR A 443 -29.96 -14.35 -1.06
N GLU A 444 -29.20 -13.38 -1.56
CA GLU A 444 -28.71 -12.25 -0.77
C GLU A 444 -29.84 -11.23 -0.56
N LEU A 445 -30.01 -10.76 0.68
CA LEU A 445 -30.91 -9.65 0.97
C LEU A 445 -30.33 -8.33 0.43
N THR A 446 -31.18 -7.47 -0.12
CA THR A 446 -30.83 -6.10 -0.54
C THR A 446 -31.29 -5.03 0.46
N LYS A 447 -31.89 -5.46 1.57
CA LYS A 447 -32.26 -4.64 2.73
C LYS A 447 -32.07 -5.47 4.00
N SER A 448 -31.44 -4.88 5.02
CA SER A 448 -31.24 -5.51 6.34
C SER A 448 -32.56 -5.70 7.08
N PHE A 449 -32.59 -6.64 8.02
CA PHE A 449 -33.74 -6.89 8.89
C PHE A 449 -33.39 -6.75 10.37
N ASP A 450 -34.41 -6.56 11.20
CA ASP A 450 -34.34 -6.63 12.66
C ASP A 450 -35.09 -7.88 13.13
N GLU A 451 -34.37 -8.84 13.70
CA GLU A 451 -34.89 -10.14 14.15
C GLU A 451 -36.10 -10.01 15.07
N ALA A 452 -36.10 -9.05 15.98
CA ALA A 452 -37.18 -8.85 16.96
C ALA A 452 -38.46 -8.23 16.35
N ALA A 453 -38.40 -7.79 15.08
CA ALA A 453 -39.49 -7.04 14.46
C ALA A 453 -39.83 -7.47 13.02
N VAL A 454 -39.02 -8.32 12.40
CA VAL A 454 -39.21 -8.75 11.01
C VAL A 454 -40.49 -9.57 10.85
N THR A 455 -41.26 -9.28 9.80
CA THR A 455 -42.51 -9.93 9.42
C THR A 455 -42.60 -10.01 7.89
N TRP A 456 -43.72 -10.52 7.35
CA TRP A 456 -43.93 -10.53 5.90
C TRP A 456 -44.03 -9.11 5.33
N ASN A 457 -44.59 -8.17 6.07
CA ASN A 457 -44.77 -6.79 5.62
C ASN A 457 -43.59 -5.87 5.99
N GLN A 458 -42.89 -6.15 7.10
CA GLN A 458 -41.87 -5.27 7.66
C GLN A 458 -40.51 -5.94 7.81
N ALA A 459 -39.45 -5.22 7.46
CA ALA A 459 -38.06 -5.62 7.66
C ALA A 459 -37.59 -5.33 9.10
N ALA A 460 -38.07 -4.24 9.67
CA ALA A 460 -37.80 -3.81 11.04
C ALA A 460 -38.98 -2.98 11.56
N GLN A 461 -38.96 -2.61 12.84
CA GLN A 461 -40.04 -1.82 13.44
C GLN A 461 -40.30 -0.52 12.67
N GLY A 462 -41.49 -0.40 12.05
CA GLY A 462 -41.87 0.76 11.26
C GLY A 462 -41.21 0.87 9.88
N VAL A 463 -40.44 -0.13 9.45
CA VAL A 463 -39.75 -0.16 8.16
C VAL A 463 -40.30 -1.31 7.31
N SER A 464 -41.05 -0.97 6.26
CA SER A 464 -41.60 -1.97 5.33
C SER A 464 -40.56 -2.56 4.37
N TRP A 465 -40.79 -3.80 3.97
CA TRP A 465 -40.16 -4.32 2.73
C TRP A 465 -40.65 -3.51 1.52
N THR A 466 -39.85 -3.47 0.46
CA THR A 466 -40.29 -2.89 -0.82
C THR A 466 -41.28 -3.83 -1.48
N THR A 467 -41.00 -5.13 -1.43
CA THR A 467 -41.94 -6.20 -1.79
C THR A 467 -42.20 -7.06 -0.55
N PRO A 468 -43.48 -7.30 -0.17
CA PRO A 468 -43.78 -8.19 0.96
C PRO A 468 -43.12 -9.56 0.81
N GLY A 469 -42.55 -10.08 1.89
CA GLY A 469 -41.79 -11.32 1.92
C GLY A 469 -40.28 -11.18 1.67
N GLY A 470 -39.73 -9.96 1.70
CA GLY A 470 -38.30 -9.68 1.65
C GLY A 470 -37.83 -9.00 0.37
N ASP A 471 -36.78 -8.18 0.48
CA ASP A 471 -36.13 -7.52 -0.65
C ASP A 471 -34.89 -8.29 -1.10
N PHE A 472 -34.94 -8.88 -2.29
CA PHE A 472 -33.87 -9.65 -2.93
C PHE A 472 -34.08 -9.72 -4.45
N ASP A 473 -33.03 -10.05 -5.21
CA ASP A 473 -33.14 -10.25 -6.66
C ASP A 473 -33.55 -11.69 -6.98
N ARG A 474 -34.81 -11.88 -7.37
CA ARG A 474 -35.39 -13.19 -7.73
C ARG A 474 -34.67 -13.88 -8.90
N ASN A 475 -33.95 -13.15 -9.75
CA ASN A 475 -33.25 -13.73 -10.89
C ASN A 475 -31.84 -14.22 -10.55
N LEU A 476 -31.37 -13.99 -9.32
CA LEU A 476 -29.98 -14.26 -8.94
C LEU A 476 -29.90 -15.09 -7.64
N PRO A 477 -30.36 -16.36 -7.65
CA PRO A 477 -30.16 -17.25 -6.51
C PRO A 477 -28.66 -17.52 -6.32
N ILE A 478 -28.18 -17.45 -5.08
CA ILE A 478 -26.79 -17.79 -4.74
C ILE A 478 -26.61 -19.29 -4.54
N ALA A 479 -27.67 -20.02 -4.18
CA ALA A 479 -27.67 -21.46 -4.07
C ALA A 479 -29.08 -22.05 -4.25
N VAL A 480 -29.11 -23.32 -4.65
CA VAL A 480 -30.34 -24.13 -4.77
C VAL A 480 -30.21 -25.29 -3.78
N ILE A 481 -31.21 -25.45 -2.92
CA ILE A 481 -31.26 -26.51 -1.90
C ILE A 481 -32.37 -27.48 -2.30
N PRO A 482 -32.03 -28.69 -2.78
CA PRO A 482 -33.03 -29.67 -3.15
C PRO A 482 -33.75 -30.20 -1.91
N HIS A 483 -35.04 -30.47 -2.05
CA HIS A 483 -35.81 -31.15 -1.00
C HIS A 483 -35.27 -32.57 -0.81
N LEU A 484 -35.33 -33.11 0.42
CA LEU A 484 -34.85 -34.47 0.68
C LEU A 484 -35.80 -35.48 0.03
N GLU A 485 -35.29 -36.32 -0.86
CA GLU A 485 -36.10 -37.31 -1.58
C GLU A 485 -36.59 -38.43 -0.64
N GLY A 486 -37.82 -38.90 -0.83
CA GLY A 486 -38.36 -40.07 -0.11
C GLY A 486 -39.80 -39.89 0.38
N GLU A 487 -40.51 -41.02 0.56
CA GLU A 487 -41.90 -41.04 1.06
C GLU A 487 -41.99 -41.02 2.59
N THR A 488 -40.87 -41.17 3.29
CA THR A 488 -40.79 -41.13 4.77
C THR A 488 -40.55 -39.70 5.24
N ASN A 489 -41.35 -39.23 6.20
CA ASN A 489 -41.18 -37.91 6.81
C ASN A 489 -39.76 -37.76 7.36
N TRP A 490 -38.96 -36.85 6.80
CA TRP A 490 -37.62 -36.56 7.31
C TRP A 490 -37.76 -35.76 8.59
N ASN A 491 -36.97 -36.12 9.60
CA ASN A 491 -36.98 -35.46 10.90
C ASN A 491 -35.56 -35.37 11.45
N HIS A 492 -35.18 -34.19 11.93
CA HIS A 492 -33.90 -33.93 12.60
C HIS A 492 -32.65 -34.30 11.79
N VAL A 493 -32.58 -33.81 10.54
CA VAL A 493 -31.44 -34.01 9.64
C VAL A 493 -31.00 -32.69 9.01
N TYR A 494 -29.74 -32.60 8.60
CA TYR A 494 -29.26 -31.47 7.78
C TYR A 494 -29.66 -31.67 6.32
N TYR A 495 -30.11 -30.59 5.67
CA TYR A 495 -30.02 -30.50 4.22
C TYR A 495 -28.56 -30.55 3.76
N PRO A 496 -28.28 -30.98 2.52
CA PRO A 496 -26.94 -30.90 1.95
C PRO A 496 -26.40 -29.47 2.05
N ALA A 497 -25.18 -29.31 2.56
CA ALA A 497 -24.55 -28.01 2.66
C ALA A 497 -24.30 -27.44 1.25
N VAL A 498 -24.65 -26.17 1.05
CA VAL A 498 -24.51 -25.48 -0.24
C VAL A 498 -23.42 -24.42 -0.19
N ASP A 499 -22.76 -24.20 -1.32
CA ASP A 499 -21.64 -23.27 -1.45
C ASP A 499 -22.14 -21.81 -1.39
N ILE A 500 -21.55 -21.02 -0.49
CA ILE A 500 -21.77 -19.58 -0.36
C ILE A 500 -20.44 -18.81 -0.29
N THR A 501 -19.38 -19.40 -0.85
CA THR A 501 -18.00 -18.88 -0.77
C THR A 501 -17.91 -17.44 -1.23
N GLU A 502 -18.51 -17.10 -2.37
CA GLU A 502 -18.45 -15.74 -2.92
C GLU A 502 -19.20 -14.72 -2.05
N THR A 503 -20.31 -15.12 -1.45
CA THR A 503 -21.05 -14.28 -0.49
C THR A 503 -20.24 -14.01 0.77
N VAL A 504 -19.63 -15.04 1.37
CA VAL A 504 -18.80 -14.88 2.57
C VAL A 504 -17.53 -14.07 2.27
N LYS A 505 -16.93 -14.21 1.09
CA LYS A 505 -15.85 -13.33 0.63
C LYS A 505 -16.29 -11.86 0.58
N LYS A 506 -17.47 -11.56 0.02
CA LYS A 506 -18.01 -10.18 0.02
C LYS A 506 -18.17 -9.64 1.44
N TRP A 507 -18.71 -10.44 2.35
CA TRP A 507 -18.91 -10.04 3.76
C TRP A 507 -17.60 -9.81 4.49
N ALA A 508 -16.57 -10.64 4.25
CA ALA A 508 -15.25 -10.47 4.86
C ALA A 508 -14.56 -9.16 4.41
N VAL A 509 -14.82 -8.70 3.17
CA VAL A 509 -14.21 -7.49 2.59
C VAL A 509 -15.02 -6.23 2.87
N SER A 510 -16.33 -6.35 3.07
CA SER A 510 -17.22 -5.23 3.35
C SER A 510 -18.24 -5.59 4.43
N PRO A 511 -17.80 -5.74 5.70
CA PRO A 511 -18.69 -6.12 6.80
C PRO A 511 -19.89 -5.18 6.93
N ASN A 512 -19.68 -3.88 6.68
CA ASN A 512 -20.69 -2.83 6.76
C ASN A 512 -21.73 -2.88 5.63
N LYS A 513 -21.58 -3.75 4.62
CA LYS A 513 -22.55 -3.96 3.53
C LYS A 513 -23.31 -5.28 3.67
N LYS A 514 -23.12 -6.02 4.77
CA LYS A 514 -23.83 -7.27 5.04
C LYS A 514 -25.28 -6.98 5.41
N MET A 515 -26.21 -7.59 4.68
CA MET A 515 -27.67 -7.42 4.89
C MET A 515 -28.38 -8.73 5.23
N GLY A 516 -27.66 -9.86 5.27
CA GLY A 516 -28.20 -11.19 5.52
C GLY A 516 -28.56 -11.97 4.25
N LEU A 517 -29.17 -13.13 4.45
CA LEU A 517 -29.66 -14.04 3.42
C LEU A 517 -31.15 -14.29 3.62
N ILE A 518 -31.80 -14.71 2.55
CA ILE A 518 -33.19 -15.18 2.59
C ILE A 518 -33.33 -16.51 1.86
N LEU A 519 -33.81 -17.51 2.57
CA LEU A 519 -34.22 -18.79 2.01
C LEU A 519 -35.69 -18.70 1.61
N VAL A 520 -35.97 -18.95 0.34
CA VAL A 520 -37.30 -18.87 -0.25
C VAL A 520 -37.83 -20.28 -0.46
N ASN A 521 -38.93 -20.59 0.24
CA ASN A 521 -39.70 -21.80 0.05
C ASN A 521 -41.01 -21.44 -0.66
N GLU A 522 -41.09 -21.75 -1.95
CA GLU A 522 -42.32 -21.62 -2.77
C GLU A 522 -42.81 -23.01 -3.24
N GLY A 523 -42.27 -24.07 -2.64
CA GLY A 523 -42.67 -25.45 -2.90
C GLY A 523 -44.00 -25.82 -2.26
N LEU A 524 -44.49 -26.99 -2.63
CA LEU A 524 -45.68 -27.63 -2.05
C LEU A 524 -45.30 -28.73 -1.05
N THR A 525 -44.00 -28.97 -0.86
CA THR A 525 -43.47 -29.85 0.18
C THR A 525 -43.56 -29.12 1.51
N ASP A 526 -44.04 -29.80 2.55
CA ASP A 526 -44.12 -29.22 3.89
C ASP A 526 -42.73 -29.27 4.53
N ILE A 527 -42.18 -28.12 4.92
CA ILE A 527 -40.81 -28.03 5.44
C ILE A 527 -40.79 -27.14 6.68
N GLY A 528 -40.41 -27.73 7.81
CA GLY A 528 -40.02 -27.01 9.01
C GLY A 528 -38.51 -27.03 9.19
N LEU A 529 -37.95 -25.89 9.61
CA LEU A 529 -36.56 -25.75 9.97
C LEU A 529 -36.43 -25.37 11.45
N LYS A 530 -35.23 -25.60 11.98
CA LYS A 530 -34.81 -25.07 13.28
C LYS A 530 -34.08 -23.75 13.09
N ALA A 531 -34.27 -22.85 14.04
CA ALA A 531 -33.65 -21.54 14.12
C ALA A 531 -32.44 -21.56 15.07
N SER A 532 -31.76 -20.42 15.22
CA SER A 532 -30.54 -20.30 16.01
C SER A 532 -30.74 -20.58 17.51
N GLU A 533 -31.97 -20.38 18.03
CA GLU A 533 -32.33 -20.53 19.45
C GLU A 533 -32.51 -22.00 19.86
N TYR A 534 -32.47 -22.94 18.90
CA TYR A 534 -32.48 -24.37 19.22
C TYR A 534 -31.12 -24.83 19.77
N ASN A 535 -31.03 -26.11 20.15
CA ASN A 535 -29.81 -26.73 20.65
C ASN A 535 -28.64 -26.67 19.64
N MET A 536 -27.48 -26.19 20.10
CA MET A 536 -26.22 -26.16 19.36
C MET A 536 -25.90 -27.53 18.72
N GLY A 537 -25.43 -27.54 17.46
CA GLY A 537 -25.24 -28.76 16.68
C GLY A 537 -26.50 -29.26 15.96
N MET A 538 -27.65 -28.62 16.20
CA MET A 538 -28.93 -28.88 15.51
C MET A 538 -29.55 -27.59 14.96
N THR A 539 -28.75 -26.56 14.72
CA THR A 539 -29.18 -25.26 14.17
C THR A 539 -28.55 -25.05 12.79
N PRO A 540 -29.01 -24.03 12.03
CA PRO A 540 -28.32 -23.59 10.83
C PRO A 540 -26.90 -23.14 11.16
N TYR A 541 -25.95 -23.44 10.28
CA TYR A 541 -24.56 -23.02 10.45
C TYR A 541 -23.92 -22.62 9.13
N ILE A 542 -22.88 -21.78 9.21
CA ILE A 542 -21.89 -21.65 8.15
C ILE A 542 -20.57 -22.26 8.58
N SER A 543 -19.94 -23.00 7.66
CA SER A 543 -18.58 -23.52 7.82
C SER A 543 -17.67 -22.78 6.86
N VAL A 544 -16.59 -22.20 7.37
CA VAL A 544 -15.66 -21.38 6.62
C VAL A 544 -14.27 -21.99 6.70
N GLU A 545 -13.70 -22.32 5.54
CA GLU A 545 -12.29 -22.64 5.36
C GLU A 545 -11.53 -21.36 5.00
N TYR A 546 -10.46 -21.06 5.73
CA TYR A 546 -9.66 -19.86 5.52
C TYR A 546 -8.17 -20.12 5.75
N THR A 547 -7.34 -19.19 5.30
CA THR A 547 -5.91 -19.16 5.57
C THR A 547 -5.52 -17.81 6.16
N ASP A 548 -4.36 -17.75 6.83
CA ASP A 548 -3.78 -16.52 7.34
C ASP A 548 -3.24 -15.59 6.22
N GLU A 549 -3.19 -16.06 4.97
CA GLU A 549 -2.85 -15.24 3.80
C GLU A 549 -3.96 -14.23 3.47
N LEU A 550 -3.61 -13.09 2.86
CA LEU A 550 -4.57 -12.08 2.41
C LEU A 550 -5.24 -12.47 1.06
N PRO A 551 -6.50 -12.08 0.78
CA PRO A 551 -7.12 -12.31 -0.53
C PRO A 551 -6.40 -11.54 -1.65
N GLN A 552 -6.08 -12.22 -2.74
CA GLN A 552 -5.37 -11.66 -3.91
C GLN A 552 -6.37 -11.28 -5.02
N TYR A 553 -6.47 -10.00 -5.34
CA TYR A 553 -7.18 -9.52 -6.54
C TYR A 553 -6.21 -9.25 -7.68
N THR A 554 -6.67 -9.38 -8.93
CA THR A 554 -5.88 -9.03 -10.12
C THR A 554 -6.63 -8.02 -10.97
N VAL A 555 -5.94 -6.98 -11.41
CA VAL A 555 -6.41 -6.07 -12.46
C VAL A 555 -5.50 -6.25 -13.66
N GLU A 556 -6.08 -6.60 -14.81
CA GLU A 556 -5.34 -6.80 -16.05
C GLU A 556 -5.98 -6.03 -17.20
N GLY A 557 -5.23 -5.75 -18.25
CA GLY A 557 -5.71 -4.85 -19.28
C GLY A 557 -4.76 -4.63 -20.44
N TYR A 558 -5.22 -3.85 -21.41
CA TYR A 558 -4.43 -3.45 -22.58
C TYR A 558 -4.43 -1.93 -22.71
N ILE A 559 -3.25 -1.36 -22.91
CA ILE A 559 -3.03 0.07 -23.14
C ILE A 559 -2.34 0.26 -24.50
N SER A 560 -2.69 1.34 -25.18
CA SER A 560 -2.06 1.73 -26.44
C SER A 560 -1.77 3.23 -26.48
N SER A 561 -0.98 3.62 -27.47
CA SER A 561 -0.73 5.01 -27.85
C SER A 561 -1.73 5.48 -28.90
N ASP A 562 -1.98 6.80 -28.95
CA ASP A 562 -2.68 7.46 -30.06
C ASP A 562 -1.75 7.76 -31.26
N VAL A 563 -0.47 7.37 -31.14
CA VAL A 563 0.55 7.42 -32.17
C VAL A 563 0.70 6.04 -32.81
N GLU A 564 0.98 6.01 -34.10
CA GLU A 564 1.33 4.80 -34.83
C GLU A 564 2.82 4.84 -35.22
N SER A 565 3.47 3.68 -35.13
CA SER A 565 4.85 3.49 -35.58
C SER A 565 4.90 2.27 -36.48
N VAL A 566 5.42 2.46 -37.69
CA VAL A 566 5.61 1.38 -38.66
C VAL A 566 6.87 0.56 -38.34
N THR A 567 7.88 1.20 -37.76
CA THR A 567 9.18 0.60 -37.50
C THR A 567 9.26 -0.07 -36.14
N ASN A 568 8.59 0.48 -35.12
CA ASN A 568 8.69 0.01 -33.73
C ASN A 568 7.33 0.00 -32.98
N PRO A 569 6.28 -0.68 -33.48
CA PRO A 569 4.95 -0.65 -32.87
C PRO A 569 4.95 -1.15 -31.42
N GLY A 570 5.78 -2.14 -31.08
CA GLY A 570 5.88 -2.67 -29.72
C GLY A 570 6.42 -1.66 -28.70
N LYS A 571 7.36 -0.78 -29.11
CA LYS A 571 7.92 0.26 -28.22
C LYS A 571 6.87 1.31 -27.82
N LEU A 572 5.90 1.58 -28.71
CA LEU A 572 4.80 2.49 -28.40
C LEU A 572 3.86 1.91 -27.35
N LYS A 573 3.61 0.59 -27.38
CA LYS A 573 2.67 -0.10 -26.48
C LYS A 573 3.30 -0.54 -25.15
N SER A 574 4.60 -0.79 -25.10
CA SER A 574 5.31 -1.19 -23.86
C SER A 574 5.67 -0.02 -22.95
N GLY A 575 5.87 -0.29 -21.67
CA GLY A 575 6.45 0.66 -20.72
C GLY A 575 5.48 1.68 -20.13
N PHE A 576 4.16 1.54 -20.33
CA PHE A 576 3.19 2.28 -19.54
C PHE A 576 3.13 1.68 -18.14
N LYS A 577 3.39 2.49 -17.13
CA LYS A 577 3.20 2.12 -15.73
C LYS A 577 1.74 2.34 -15.36
N VAL A 578 1.09 1.31 -14.84
CA VAL A 578 -0.30 1.34 -14.38
C VAL A 578 -0.30 1.16 -12.88
N GLU A 579 -0.57 2.23 -12.14
CA GLU A 579 -0.54 2.23 -10.67
C GLU A 579 -1.95 2.13 -10.11
N LEU A 580 -2.16 1.25 -9.13
CA LEU A 580 -3.40 1.22 -8.35
C LEU A 580 -3.33 2.27 -7.23
N LYS A 581 -4.19 3.29 -7.31
CA LYS A 581 -4.26 4.37 -6.32
C LYS A 581 -4.58 3.84 -4.92
N GLY A 582 -3.99 4.49 -3.92
CA GLY A 582 -4.11 4.09 -2.52
C GLY A 582 -3.25 2.87 -2.15
N THR A 583 -2.42 2.37 -3.07
CA THR A 583 -1.51 1.24 -2.84
C THR A 583 -0.15 1.49 -3.50
N ASN A 584 0.82 0.61 -3.25
CA ASN A 584 2.11 0.58 -3.98
C ASN A 584 2.11 -0.41 -5.15
N LYS A 585 0.95 -0.97 -5.52
CA LYS A 585 0.83 -1.99 -6.56
C LYS A 585 0.78 -1.33 -7.94
N PHE A 586 1.56 -1.86 -8.87
CA PHE A 586 1.55 -1.42 -10.26
C PHE A 586 1.87 -2.56 -11.23
N GLY A 587 1.53 -2.35 -12.49
CA GLY A 587 1.92 -3.19 -13.63
C GLY A 587 2.64 -2.34 -14.66
N ILE A 588 3.41 -2.96 -15.53
CA ILE A 588 4.04 -2.29 -16.67
C ILE A 588 3.60 -3.03 -17.93
N THR A 589 3.23 -2.28 -18.97
CA THR A 589 2.81 -2.90 -20.22
C THR A 589 3.97 -3.55 -20.97
N ASP A 590 3.71 -4.71 -21.57
CA ASP A 590 4.61 -5.38 -22.49
C ASP A 590 4.52 -4.84 -23.93
N SER A 591 5.20 -5.46 -24.89
CA SER A 591 5.20 -5.05 -26.30
C SER A 591 3.83 -5.11 -26.99
N ASP A 592 2.89 -5.88 -26.45
CA ASP A 592 1.51 -5.96 -26.97
C ASP A 592 0.59 -4.94 -26.27
N GLY A 593 1.10 -4.25 -25.25
CA GLY A 593 0.36 -3.30 -24.44
C GLY A 593 -0.35 -3.94 -23.26
N TYR A 594 -0.15 -5.23 -23.00
CA TYR A 594 -0.77 -5.95 -21.91
C TYR A 594 -0.09 -5.64 -20.59
N PHE A 595 -0.88 -5.43 -19.53
CA PHE A 595 -0.39 -5.34 -18.16
C PHE A 595 -1.23 -6.21 -17.22
N SER A 596 -0.63 -6.58 -16.09
CA SER A 596 -1.30 -7.24 -14.98
C SER A 596 -0.76 -6.71 -13.66
N ILE A 597 -1.66 -6.42 -12.73
CA ILE A 597 -1.38 -6.03 -11.36
C ILE A 597 -1.98 -7.11 -10.46
N ASN A 598 -1.12 -7.92 -9.85
CA ASN A 598 -1.53 -9.03 -8.99
C ASN A 598 -1.47 -8.65 -7.51
N ASP A 599 -2.08 -9.49 -6.67
CA ASP A 599 -2.06 -9.36 -5.21
C ASP A 599 -2.55 -8.00 -4.71
N ILE A 600 -3.61 -7.50 -5.34
CA ILE A 600 -4.26 -6.24 -4.96
C ILE A 600 -5.06 -6.45 -3.67
N PRO A 601 -4.98 -5.53 -2.69
CA PRO A 601 -5.75 -5.60 -1.47
C PRO A 601 -7.25 -5.45 -1.73
N ALA A 602 -8.03 -6.25 -1.03
CA ALA A 602 -9.47 -6.10 -0.95
C ALA A 602 -9.86 -4.85 -0.13
N GLY A 603 -11.08 -4.35 -0.30
CA GLY A 603 -11.68 -3.39 0.64
C GLY A 603 -11.24 -1.93 0.44
N LEU A 604 -10.60 -1.60 -0.68
CA LEU A 604 -10.37 -0.20 -1.05
C LEU A 604 -11.71 0.52 -1.24
N SER A 605 -11.81 1.77 -0.78
CA SER A 605 -13.00 2.61 -0.94
C SER A 605 -13.36 2.83 -2.41
N GLU A 606 -12.36 2.85 -3.28
CA GLU A 606 -12.49 2.85 -4.73
C GLU A 606 -11.26 2.15 -5.37
N TYR A 607 -11.48 1.35 -6.41
CA TYR A 607 -10.40 0.86 -7.26
C TYR A 607 -10.19 1.82 -8.43
N SER A 608 -9.11 2.58 -8.38
CA SER A 608 -8.75 3.59 -9.39
C SER A 608 -7.33 3.38 -9.88
N LEU A 609 -7.12 3.43 -11.19
CA LEU A 609 -5.81 3.27 -11.82
C LEU A 609 -5.28 4.61 -12.32
N LYS A 610 -3.96 4.81 -12.20
CA LYS A 610 -3.22 5.92 -12.80
C LYS A 610 -2.24 5.36 -13.82
N ILE A 611 -2.39 5.74 -15.08
CA ILE A 611 -1.55 5.27 -16.19
C ILE A 611 -0.57 6.38 -16.56
N ILE A 612 0.72 6.04 -16.55
CA ILE A 612 1.83 6.97 -16.65
C ILE A 612 2.88 6.44 -17.63
N LYS A 613 3.35 7.28 -18.54
CA LYS A 613 4.54 7.03 -19.38
C LYS A 613 5.16 8.37 -19.78
N PRO A 614 6.51 8.50 -19.82
CA PRO A 614 7.16 9.69 -20.35
C PRO A 614 6.63 10.07 -21.72
N SER A 615 6.46 11.38 -21.96
CA SER A 615 5.92 11.94 -23.21
C SER A 615 4.42 11.74 -23.45
N TYR A 616 3.67 11.24 -22.47
CA TYR A 616 2.22 11.07 -22.54
C TYR A 616 1.52 11.80 -21.40
N ILE A 617 0.34 12.36 -21.67
CA ILE A 617 -0.53 12.90 -20.61
C ILE A 617 -0.99 11.76 -19.71
N THR A 618 -0.78 11.90 -18.40
CA THR A 618 -1.28 10.95 -17.39
C THR A 618 -2.79 10.75 -17.50
N ARG A 619 -3.25 9.50 -17.47
CA ARG A 619 -4.68 9.16 -17.49
C ARG A 619 -5.09 8.48 -16.18
N GLU A 620 -6.21 8.91 -15.59
CA GLU A 620 -6.82 8.23 -14.45
C GLU A 620 -8.09 7.48 -14.88
N LEU A 621 -8.22 6.23 -14.45
CA LEU A 621 -9.42 5.42 -14.62
C LEU A 621 -10.02 5.19 -13.24
N ARG A 622 -11.30 5.49 -13.05
CA ARG A 622 -11.96 5.42 -11.75
C ARG A 622 -12.99 4.30 -11.71
N SER A 623 -13.35 3.86 -10.50
CA SER A 623 -14.42 2.89 -10.27
C SER A 623 -14.28 1.59 -11.10
N ILE A 624 -13.08 0.99 -11.10
CA ILE A 624 -12.83 -0.28 -11.82
C ILE A 624 -13.68 -1.41 -11.23
N ALA A 625 -14.50 -2.02 -12.08
CA ALA A 625 -15.38 -3.13 -11.71
C ALA A 625 -14.69 -4.49 -11.80
N PHE A 626 -14.90 -5.32 -10.78
CA PHE A 626 -14.39 -6.70 -10.73
C PHE A 626 -15.50 -7.71 -11.06
N LYS A 627 -15.11 -8.79 -11.75
CA LYS A 627 -15.91 -10.01 -11.91
C LYS A 627 -15.19 -11.13 -11.15
N GLY A 628 -15.67 -11.44 -9.95
CA GLY A 628 -14.92 -12.30 -9.02
C GLY A 628 -13.66 -11.61 -8.51
N SER A 629 -12.51 -12.28 -8.55
CA SER A 629 -11.21 -11.73 -8.13
C SER A 629 -10.44 -10.98 -9.23
N LYS A 630 -11.02 -10.83 -10.43
CA LYS A 630 -10.37 -10.22 -11.59
C LYS A 630 -11.13 -9.02 -12.15
N ALA A 631 -10.40 -8.00 -12.57
CA ALA A 631 -10.93 -6.90 -13.38
C ALA A 631 -10.17 -6.80 -14.71
N GLN A 632 -10.92 -6.58 -15.80
CA GLN A 632 -10.37 -6.38 -17.15
C GLN A 632 -10.53 -4.90 -17.53
N VAL A 633 -9.42 -4.25 -17.87
CA VAL A 633 -9.35 -2.83 -18.24
C VAL A 633 -8.86 -2.69 -19.68
N GLY A 634 -9.79 -2.47 -20.60
CA GLY A 634 -9.52 -2.53 -22.04
C GLY A 634 -9.25 -3.96 -22.53
N THR A 635 -9.37 -4.20 -23.82
CA THR A 635 -9.07 -5.47 -24.48
C THR A 635 -8.05 -5.26 -25.59
N ALA A 636 -7.46 -6.34 -26.13
CA ALA A 636 -6.53 -6.24 -27.26
C ALA A 636 -7.14 -5.47 -28.46
N ASP A 637 -8.44 -5.67 -28.73
CA ASP A 637 -9.17 -4.99 -29.81
C ASP A 637 -9.62 -3.56 -29.45
N LYS A 638 -9.78 -3.27 -28.16
CA LYS A 638 -10.22 -1.97 -27.63
C LYS A 638 -9.36 -1.58 -26.41
N PRO A 639 -8.09 -1.20 -26.62
CA PRO A 639 -7.20 -0.84 -25.53
C PRO A 639 -7.52 0.55 -24.98
N ILE A 640 -7.04 0.83 -23.77
CA ILE A 640 -7.06 2.19 -23.21
C ILE A 640 -5.98 3.01 -23.91
N VAL A 641 -6.40 4.06 -24.63
CA VAL A 641 -5.48 4.92 -25.40
C VAL A 641 -4.97 6.07 -24.54
N LEU A 642 -3.65 6.32 -24.57
CA LEU A 642 -3.01 7.52 -24.01
C LEU A 642 -2.55 8.48 -25.12
N LEU A 643 -2.61 9.78 -24.83
CA LEU A 643 -2.25 10.88 -25.73
C LEU A 643 -0.78 11.26 -25.56
N ALA A 644 -0.01 11.13 -26.64
CA ALA A 644 1.38 11.56 -26.69
C ALA A 644 1.53 13.08 -26.90
N GLY A 645 2.64 13.63 -26.42
CA GLY A 645 3.06 15.01 -26.66
C GLY A 645 3.44 15.81 -25.41
N ASP A 646 3.30 15.25 -24.21
CA ASP A 646 3.60 15.91 -22.92
C ASP A 646 5.05 15.60 -22.48
N ILE A 647 6.01 16.34 -23.04
CA ILE A 647 7.45 16.09 -22.95
C ILE A 647 8.03 16.83 -21.75
N GLY A 648 8.27 16.10 -20.66
CA GLY A 648 8.97 16.63 -19.48
C GLY A 648 10.49 16.57 -19.61
N GLU A 649 11.18 17.62 -19.14
CA GLU A 649 12.66 17.65 -19.06
C GLU A 649 13.24 16.55 -18.14
N ASN A 650 12.42 15.96 -17.24
CA ASN A 650 12.81 14.93 -16.26
C ASN A 650 11.96 13.63 -16.32
N SER A 651 11.43 13.26 -17.49
CA SER A 651 10.71 11.99 -17.77
C SER A 651 9.22 11.91 -17.42
N LEU A 652 8.60 12.93 -16.82
CA LEU A 652 7.15 13.08 -16.80
C LEU A 652 6.82 14.54 -17.07
N GLY A 653 5.93 14.80 -18.03
CA GLY A 653 5.52 16.15 -18.42
C GLY A 653 4.61 16.81 -17.37
N ASP A 654 4.13 18.02 -17.69
CA ASP A 654 3.31 18.83 -16.78
C ASP A 654 1.81 18.48 -16.84
N ASN A 655 1.46 17.41 -17.57
CA ASN A 655 0.11 16.96 -17.90
C ASN A 655 -0.67 17.92 -18.80
N THR A 656 0.00 18.82 -19.51
CA THR A 656 -0.59 19.75 -20.47
C THR A 656 0.27 19.90 -21.71
N ILE A 657 -0.25 19.50 -22.87
CA ILE A 657 0.50 19.64 -24.13
C ILE A 657 0.42 21.09 -24.60
N ASN A 658 1.55 21.79 -24.57
CA ASN A 658 1.66 23.21 -24.87
C ASN A 658 3.00 23.55 -25.57
N MET A 659 3.35 24.85 -25.61
CA MET A 659 4.54 25.30 -26.33
C MET A 659 5.85 24.85 -25.68
N LEU A 660 5.85 24.53 -24.37
CA LEU A 660 7.02 23.99 -23.68
C LEU A 660 7.42 22.62 -24.24
N ASP A 661 6.45 21.79 -24.63
CA ASP A 661 6.73 20.49 -25.26
C ASP A 661 7.32 20.66 -26.66
N VAL A 662 6.77 21.61 -27.43
CA VAL A 662 7.30 21.96 -28.75
C VAL A 662 8.74 22.46 -28.64
N ILE A 663 9.03 23.32 -27.66
CA ILE A 663 10.39 23.81 -27.41
C ILE A 663 11.31 22.65 -27.01
N SER A 664 10.83 21.71 -26.21
CA SER A 664 11.61 20.53 -25.79
C SER A 664 11.97 19.63 -26.97
N ALA A 665 11.02 19.36 -27.87
CA ALA A 665 11.31 18.66 -29.13
C ALA A 665 12.24 19.47 -30.05
N ALA A 666 12.06 20.79 -30.13
CA ALA A 666 12.87 21.67 -30.96
C ALA A 666 14.34 21.73 -30.53
N LYS A 667 14.63 21.64 -29.22
CA LYS A 667 16.01 21.57 -28.68
C LYS A 667 16.78 20.34 -29.20
N ALA A 668 16.07 19.26 -29.52
CA ALA A 668 16.63 18.01 -30.02
C ALA A 668 16.31 17.77 -31.51
N PHE A 669 15.87 18.81 -32.22
CA PHE A 669 15.42 18.69 -33.61
C PHE A 669 16.55 18.27 -34.55
N ASN A 670 16.22 17.35 -35.45
CA ASN A 670 17.12 16.77 -36.45
C ASN A 670 18.26 15.92 -35.87
N LEU A 671 18.14 15.49 -34.61
CA LEU A 671 19.04 14.52 -33.98
C LEU A 671 18.51 13.09 -34.19
N ALA A 672 19.43 12.16 -34.45
CA ALA A 672 19.16 10.73 -34.53
C ALA A 672 19.72 9.99 -33.30
N LYS A 673 19.22 8.78 -33.08
CA LYS A 673 19.67 7.95 -31.96
C LYS A 673 21.18 7.70 -32.03
N GLY A 674 21.89 8.10 -30.98
CA GLY A 674 23.35 8.06 -30.90
C GLY A 674 24.00 9.45 -30.96
N ASP A 675 23.28 10.48 -31.42
CA ASP A 675 23.75 11.85 -31.38
C ASP A 675 23.74 12.41 -29.95
N MET A 676 24.72 13.26 -29.64
CA MET A 676 24.78 13.96 -28.36
C MET A 676 23.59 14.92 -28.24
N GLY A 677 22.77 14.74 -27.21
CA GLY A 677 21.55 15.53 -26.98
C GLY A 677 20.28 14.91 -27.54
N PHE A 678 20.36 13.76 -28.22
CA PHE A 678 19.17 12.97 -28.56
C PHE A 678 18.44 12.55 -27.26
N SER A 679 17.11 12.68 -27.27
CA SER A 679 16.25 12.29 -26.16
C SER A 679 15.18 11.32 -26.66
N ASP A 680 15.16 10.10 -26.13
CA ASP A 680 14.10 9.13 -26.44
C ASP A 680 12.70 9.69 -26.11
N ASN A 681 12.58 10.69 -25.23
CA ASN A 681 11.30 11.33 -24.91
C ASN A 681 10.82 12.30 -26.00
N CYS A 682 11.73 12.81 -26.83
CA CYS A 682 11.40 13.71 -27.94
C CYS A 682 11.12 12.95 -29.26
N ASP A 683 11.58 11.71 -29.38
CA ASP A 683 11.22 10.78 -30.45
C ASP A 683 9.90 10.09 -30.09
N LEU A 684 8.78 10.70 -30.50
CA LEU A 684 7.43 10.29 -30.09
C LEU A 684 6.92 9.11 -30.90
N ASN A 685 7.31 9.00 -32.17
CA ASN A 685 6.93 7.88 -33.04
C ASN A 685 7.90 6.69 -32.96
N LYS A 686 9.00 6.81 -32.21
CA LYS A 686 10.03 5.78 -32.02
C LYS A 686 10.66 5.34 -33.33
N ASP A 687 10.86 6.26 -34.28
CA ASP A 687 11.56 6.00 -35.54
C ASP A 687 13.08 6.27 -35.44
N ASP A 688 13.57 6.53 -34.22
CA ASP A 688 14.96 6.79 -33.86
C ASP A 688 15.51 8.11 -34.46
N VAL A 689 14.64 9.01 -34.96
CA VAL A 689 15.00 10.35 -35.49
C VAL A 689 13.99 11.43 -35.04
N ILE A 690 14.46 12.43 -34.29
CA ILE A 690 13.60 13.54 -33.84
C ILE A 690 13.45 14.56 -34.98
N ASN A 691 12.26 14.67 -35.56
CA ASN A 691 12.02 15.54 -36.71
C ASN A 691 10.61 16.15 -36.70
N ILE A 692 10.18 16.70 -37.84
CA ILE A 692 8.87 17.35 -37.95
C ILE A 692 7.71 16.40 -37.64
N LYS A 693 7.86 15.09 -37.85
CA LYS A 693 6.83 14.08 -37.52
C LYS A 693 6.52 14.05 -36.02
N ASP A 694 7.53 14.19 -35.16
CA ASP A 694 7.33 14.26 -33.70
C ASP A 694 6.62 15.55 -33.30
N ILE A 695 7.01 16.68 -33.90
CA ILE A 695 6.32 17.96 -33.67
C ILE A 695 4.86 17.88 -34.11
N MET A 696 4.55 17.17 -35.21
CA MET A 696 3.18 16.98 -35.66
C MET A 696 2.34 16.13 -34.68
N ILE A 697 2.95 15.21 -33.93
CA ILE A 697 2.28 14.46 -32.86
C ILE A 697 1.92 15.40 -31.71
N ILE A 698 2.85 16.28 -31.29
CA ILE A 698 2.57 17.32 -30.28
C ILE A 698 1.44 18.23 -30.76
N ALA A 699 1.49 18.68 -32.03
CA ALA A 699 0.48 19.55 -32.62
C ALA A 699 -0.92 18.91 -32.65
N LYS A 700 -1.01 17.60 -32.92
CA LYS A 700 -2.28 16.84 -32.93
C LYS A 700 -3.02 16.93 -31.59
N ASN A 701 -2.29 16.92 -30.49
CA ASN A 701 -2.85 16.98 -29.13
C ASN A 701 -2.63 18.33 -28.43
N PHE A 702 -2.25 19.38 -29.17
CA PHE A 702 -1.91 20.68 -28.59
C PHE A 702 -3.10 21.31 -27.83
N GLY A 703 -2.82 21.82 -26.63
CA GLY A 703 -3.79 22.38 -25.70
C GLY A 703 -4.52 21.35 -24.83
N ARG A 704 -4.28 20.04 -25.02
CA ARG A 704 -4.93 19.00 -24.23
C ARG A 704 -4.24 18.77 -22.88
N SER A 705 -5.04 18.32 -21.92
CA SER A 705 -4.61 17.97 -20.57
C SER A 705 -5.28 16.67 -20.09
N SER A 706 -4.97 16.27 -18.85
CA SER A 706 -5.56 15.07 -18.23
C SER A 706 -7.10 15.09 -18.16
N THR A 707 -7.74 16.27 -18.21
CA THR A 707 -9.21 16.40 -18.18
C THR A 707 -9.88 16.13 -19.53
N ASP A 708 -9.12 16.10 -20.62
CA ASP A 708 -9.64 15.90 -21.98
C ASP A 708 -9.84 14.42 -22.35
N TYR A 709 -9.44 13.50 -21.47
CA TYR A 709 -9.79 12.09 -21.61
C TYR A 709 -11.28 11.88 -21.37
N THR A 710 -11.90 10.99 -22.15
CA THR A 710 -13.25 10.51 -21.84
C THR A 710 -13.24 9.76 -20.52
N ALA A 711 -14.30 9.95 -19.73
CA ALA A 711 -14.55 9.15 -18.54
C ALA A 711 -14.54 7.64 -18.89
N TYR A 712 -14.00 6.85 -17.96
CA TYR A 712 -13.87 5.39 -18.08
C TYR A 712 -15.21 4.70 -17.84
#